data_AF-I2GX26-F1
#
_entry.id   AF-I2GX26-F1
#
_cell.length_a   1.000
_cell.length_b   1.000
_cell.length_c   1.000
_cell.angle_alpha   90.00
_cell.angle_beta   90.00
_cell.angle_gamma   90.00
#
_symmetry.space_group_name_H-M   'P 1'
#
loop_
_entity.id
_entity.type
_entity.pdbx_description
1 polymer ?
#
loop_
_entity_poly.entity_id
_entity_poly.type
_entity_poly.pdbx_seq_one_letter_code
_entity_poly.pdbx_strand_id
1 'polypeptide(L)'
;MVLKSTSASNISVYQVSGSNVSRSLPDWIAKKRKRALKNDLDYQNRVELVQDFEFSEASNKIKVSKDGQFAMATGTYKPQIHVYDFDNLSMKFSRHTDSENVDFLILSNDWTKSIHLQNDRSIQFQSKGGIHYQTRIPKFGRSLTYNDVNCDLYIGADSQELYRLNLQQGRFLNPFKLDSQGVNHVSNSDVNGLIAVGMEENIIEFWDPRSRQRVSKLVLENQLDNSSFQVTTTSFRKDGLNFACGTSNGYSYLYDLRTSDPYQVKDQGYGYDIKKIIWLDDVSVENQILTCDKRIAKIWDRNNGKPYASMEPSVDINDIEHLPGTGMFFTANEGIPMHTYYIPNLGPSPRWCSFLDSITEELEEKPSESVYSNYRFITRDDVNKLNLKHLIGTNVLRAYMHGFFINTELYDKVALIANPNAYRDEREREIRRKIEKERESRIRTSNAVNKPKIKVNKNLVTKLSEKRGDKVVENVLQDDRFKEMFEDEDFQINEDDYDYKQLNPVKSARETDEGASKRIRALTAAEESDEERIQLKEKNSSKKHGIYSESESESESESESDKEAELSEKDKKRLAKQREAVERRRKERIESEKYMNKLKASRGDSNDKQLQEETFGKKVRELKKEEFAKKQDGGSTVHRNHRGEAELTFIPKKKESTPKNIRTNTEQEEGEVKRDNGRSRPRFKGRRSASKNTFRGM
;
A
#
# COMPACT_ATOMS: atom_id res chain seq x y z
N MET A 1 10.60 -0.05 3.65
CA MET A 1 10.58 -1.52 3.47
C MET A 1 11.88 -2.04 4.07
N VAL A 2 11.85 -2.75 5.19
CA VAL A 2 13.09 -3.13 5.88
C VAL A 2 12.98 -4.60 6.27
N LEU A 3 13.51 -5.48 5.42
CA LEU A 3 13.94 -6.80 5.89
C LEU A 3 15.07 -6.53 6.89
N LYS A 4 14.93 -7.01 8.12
CA LYS A 4 15.98 -6.82 9.12
C LYS A 4 17.12 -7.77 8.77
N SER A 5 18.24 -7.20 8.32
CA SER A 5 19.50 -7.91 8.20
C SER A 5 20.17 -7.98 9.57
N THR A 6 20.42 -9.19 10.07
CA THR A 6 21.41 -9.38 11.13
C THR A 6 22.75 -9.61 10.45
N SER A 7 23.68 -8.67 10.58
CA SER A 7 25.04 -8.86 10.10
C SER A 7 25.84 -9.61 11.15
N ALA A 8 26.10 -10.89 10.92
CA ALA A 8 27.15 -11.62 11.61
C ALA A 8 28.33 -11.75 10.64
N SER A 9 29.55 -11.48 11.11
CA SER A 9 30.78 -11.71 10.32
C SER A 9 30.80 -11.04 8.93
N ASN A 10 30.31 -9.79 8.83
CA ASN A 10 30.22 -8.99 7.58
C ASN A 10 29.34 -9.61 6.47
N ILE A 11 28.54 -10.64 6.78
CA ILE A 11 27.59 -11.24 5.85
C ILE A 11 26.18 -10.88 6.33
N SER A 12 25.36 -10.37 5.40
CA SER A 12 23.97 -10.03 5.63
C SER A 12 23.12 -11.30 5.68
N VAL A 13 22.51 -11.56 6.84
CA VAL A 13 21.50 -12.62 7.00
C VAL A 13 20.13 -11.96 7.05
N TYR A 14 19.26 -12.25 6.10
CA TYR A 14 17.93 -11.67 6.01
C TYR A 14 16.89 -12.60 6.62
N GLN A 15 16.16 -12.11 7.60
CA GLN A 15 14.97 -12.79 8.10
C GLN A 15 13.77 -12.34 7.27
N VAL A 16 13.19 -13.25 6.46
CA VAL A 16 12.05 -12.94 5.59
C VAL A 16 10.73 -13.16 6.32
N SER A 17 10.59 -14.30 6.99
CA SER A 17 9.39 -14.63 7.76
C SER A 17 9.70 -14.75 9.25
N GLY A 18 8.77 -14.28 10.07
CA GLY A 18 8.62 -14.64 11.47
C GLY A 18 8.59 -13.49 12.47
N SER A 19 8.77 -13.81 13.75
CA SER A 19 8.39 -12.96 14.90
C SER A 19 8.88 -11.50 14.86
N ASN A 20 10.03 -11.23 14.25
CA ASN A 20 10.62 -9.89 14.16
C ASN A 20 10.08 -9.06 12.98
N VAL A 21 9.56 -9.73 11.94
CA VAL A 21 9.00 -9.15 10.70
C VAL A 21 7.50 -8.95 10.83
N SER A 22 6.81 -9.93 11.42
CA SER A 22 5.39 -9.85 11.75
C SER A 22 5.22 -9.78 13.26
N ARG A 23 4.83 -8.61 13.79
CA ARG A 23 4.03 -8.61 15.02
C ARG A 23 2.71 -9.30 14.65
N SER A 24 2.62 -10.60 14.88
CA SER A 24 1.42 -11.38 14.59
C SER A 24 0.33 -10.94 15.57
N LEU A 25 -0.42 -9.91 15.15
CA LEU A 25 -1.72 -9.66 15.75
C LEU A 25 -2.59 -10.86 15.39
N PRO A 26 -3.30 -11.46 16.36
CA PRO A 26 -4.26 -12.50 16.07
C PRO A 26 -5.20 -12.07 14.95
N ASP A 27 -5.53 -13.02 14.08
CA ASP A 27 -6.18 -12.76 12.81
C ASP A 27 -7.54 -12.03 12.95
N TRP A 28 -8.23 -12.27 14.07
CA TRP A 28 -9.47 -11.57 14.44
C TRP A 28 -9.26 -10.11 14.87
N ILE A 29 -8.13 -9.78 15.52
CA ILE A 29 -7.75 -8.40 15.85
C ILE A 29 -7.32 -7.66 14.59
N ALA A 30 -6.55 -8.30 13.70
CA ALA A 30 -6.17 -7.73 12.42
C ALA A 30 -7.42 -7.38 11.59
N LYS A 31 -8.42 -8.28 11.53
CA LYS A 31 -9.71 -8.03 10.88
C LYS A 31 -10.47 -6.86 11.51
N LYS A 32 -10.48 -6.74 12.84
CA LYS A 32 -11.14 -5.62 13.55
C LYS A 32 -10.43 -4.28 13.36
N ARG A 33 -9.10 -4.26 13.27
CA ARG A 33 -8.26 -3.07 13.12
C ARG A 33 -7.83 -2.79 11.68
N LYS A 34 -8.38 -3.48 10.69
CA LYS A 34 -8.00 -3.38 9.27
C LYS A 34 -7.93 -1.94 8.74
N ARG A 35 -8.83 -1.06 9.18
CA ARG A 35 -8.84 0.37 8.79
C ARG A 35 -7.68 1.17 9.38
N ALA A 36 -7.25 0.85 10.60
CA ALA A 36 -6.11 1.51 11.25
C ALA A 36 -4.77 0.95 10.74
N LEU A 37 -4.70 -0.38 10.54
CA LEU A 37 -3.52 -1.06 9.99
C LEU A 37 -3.23 -0.70 8.54
N LYS A 38 -4.23 -0.31 7.75
CA LYS A 38 -4.01 0.16 6.37
C LYS A 38 -3.11 1.40 6.30
N ASN A 39 -3.08 2.22 7.36
CA ASN A 39 -2.25 3.42 7.43
C ASN A 39 -0.88 3.14 8.07
N ASP A 40 -0.65 1.92 8.55
CA ASP A 40 0.61 1.54 9.18
C ASP A 40 1.62 1.12 8.11
N LEU A 41 2.77 1.80 8.09
CA LEU A 41 3.81 1.63 7.08
C LEU A 41 4.48 0.26 7.19
N ASP A 42 4.57 -0.30 8.41
CA ASP A 42 5.12 -1.64 8.66
C ASP A 42 4.18 -2.74 8.17
N TYR A 43 2.87 -2.52 8.28
CA TYR A 43 1.87 -3.46 7.76
C TYR A 43 1.80 -3.42 6.23
N GLN A 44 1.93 -2.24 5.62
CA GLN A 44 1.92 -2.07 4.17
C GLN A 44 3.19 -2.64 3.52
N ASN A 45 4.34 -2.53 4.19
CA ASN A 45 5.63 -2.99 3.67
C ASN A 45 5.98 -4.43 4.07
N ARG A 46 5.04 -5.18 4.67
CA ARG A 46 5.28 -6.56 5.10
C ARG A 46 5.41 -7.47 3.89
N VAL A 47 6.48 -8.25 3.87
CA VAL A 47 6.66 -9.36 2.93
C VAL A 47 6.28 -10.65 3.65
N GLU A 48 5.21 -11.28 3.20
CA GLU A 48 4.88 -12.67 3.58
C GLU A 48 5.17 -13.52 2.35
N LEU A 49 6.14 -14.42 2.50
CA LEU A 49 6.66 -15.21 1.39
C LEU A 49 5.77 -16.41 1.08
N VAL A 50 5.43 -17.19 2.10
CA VAL A 50 4.39 -18.22 2.02
C VAL A 50 3.21 -17.77 2.87
N GLN A 51 2.02 -17.75 2.27
CA GLN A 51 0.79 -17.44 2.99
C GLN A 51 0.48 -18.53 4.02
N ASP A 52 0.03 -18.12 5.21
CA ASP A 52 -0.34 -18.98 6.34
C ASP A 52 0.81 -19.91 6.79
N PHE A 53 2.05 -19.40 6.72
CA PHE A 53 3.25 -20.10 7.20
C PHE A 53 3.42 -19.97 8.73
N GLU A 54 2.37 -20.37 9.45
CA GLU A 54 2.29 -20.30 10.91
C GLU A 54 1.57 -21.51 11.50
N PHE A 55 1.89 -21.81 12.76
CA PHE A 55 1.14 -22.71 13.60
C PHE A 55 0.58 -21.94 14.80
N SER A 56 -0.49 -22.43 15.42
CA SER A 56 -1.14 -21.71 16.52
C SER A 56 -0.28 -21.57 17.78
N GLU A 57 0.65 -22.49 18.00
CA GLU A 57 1.52 -22.48 19.19
C GLU A 57 2.98 -22.65 18.79
N ALA A 58 3.36 -23.84 18.32
CA ALA A 58 4.72 -24.17 17.95
C ALA A 58 4.77 -25.15 16.79
N SER A 59 5.95 -25.23 16.17
CA SER A 59 6.30 -26.17 15.11
C SER A 59 7.39 -27.12 15.57
N ASN A 60 7.28 -28.39 15.17
CA ASN A 60 8.20 -29.45 15.59
C ASN A 60 9.30 -29.67 14.56
N LYS A 61 8.91 -30.09 13.36
CA LYS A 61 9.85 -30.40 12.27
C LYS A 61 9.38 -29.81 10.96
N ILE A 62 10.35 -29.53 10.10
CA ILE A 62 10.13 -29.09 8.73
C ILE A 62 11.04 -29.88 7.79
N LYS A 63 10.50 -30.33 6.66
CA LYS A 63 11.29 -30.97 5.60
C LYS A 63 10.83 -30.47 4.25
N VAL A 64 11.79 -30.23 3.38
CA VAL A 64 11.57 -29.86 1.99
C VAL A 64 11.60 -31.13 1.14
N SER A 65 10.72 -31.17 0.14
CA SER A 65 10.68 -32.23 -0.87
C SER A 65 11.97 -32.27 -1.68
N LYS A 66 12.40 -33.43 -2.18
CA LYS A 66 13.65 -33.53 -2.99
C LYS A 66 13.60 -32.63 -4.24
N ASP A 67 12.41 -32.40 -4.79
CA ASP A 67 12.20 -31.52 -5.96
C ASP A 67 12.25 -30.02 -5.61
N GLY A 68 12.29 -29.67 -4.32
CA GLY A 68 12.35 -28.27 -3.85
C GLY A 68 11.07 -27.45 -4.06
N GLN A 69 9.95 -28.08 -4.45
CA GLN A 69 8.67 -27.42 -4.72
C GLN A 69 7.69 -27.47 -3.54
N PHE A 70 7.85 -28.41 -2.63
CA PHE A 70 6.97 -28.56 -1.47
C PHE A 70 7.76 -28.51 -0.18
N ALA A 71 7.14 -27.95 0.86
CA ALA A 71 7.58 -28.12 2.24
C ALA A 71 6.47 -28.73 3.07
N MET A 72 6.85 -29.66 3.94
CA MET A 72 5.97 -30.24 4.92
C MET A 72 6.44 -29.79 6.29
N ALA A 73 5.52 -29.31 7.13
CA ALA A 73 5.80 -28.93 8.50
C ALA A 73 4.80 -29.58 9.46
N THR A 74 5.24 -29.86 10.67
CA THR A 74 4.40 -30.44 11.74
C THR A 74 4.23 -29.45 12.88
N GLY A 75 3.00 -29.33 13.39
CA GLY A 75 2.64 -28.43 14.50
C GLY A 75 2.20 -29.18 15.75
N THR A 76 2.25 -28.49 16.89
CA THR A 76 1.91 -29.02 18.21
C THR A 76 0.40 -28.99 18.50
N TYR A 77 -0.24 -27.83 18.35
CA TYR A 77 -1.62 -27.61 18.80
C TYR A 77 -2.65 -27.57 17.67
N LYS A 78 -3.78 -28.21 17.99
CA LYS A 78 -4.11 -29.56 17.49
C LYS A 78 -3.03 -30.16 16.59
N PRO A 79 -2.47 -31.35 16.93
CA PRO A 79 -1.43 -31.97 16.12
C PRO A 79 -1.84 -31.99 14.65
N GLN A 80 -1.03 -31.36 13.81
CA GLN A 80 -1.38 -31.16 12.40
C GLN A 80 -0.13 -31.11 11.53
N ILE A 81 -0.34 -31.44 10.27
CA ILE A 81 0.64 -31.41 9.20
C ILE A 81 0.20 -30.32 8.23
N HIS A 82 1.10 -29.43 7.90
CA HIS A 82 0.92 -28.42 6.86
C HIS A 82 1.81 -28.79 5.69
N VAL A 83 1.21 -28.84 4.50
CA VAL A 83 1.97 -28.97 3.25
C VAL A 83 1.83 -27.66 2.51
N TYR A 84 2.97 -27.05 2.23
CA TYR A 84 3.10 -25.81 1.48
C TYR A 84 3.52 -26.12 0.05
N ASP A 85 2.90 -25.42 -0.88
CA ASP A 85 3.20 -25.49 -2.31
C ASP A 85 3.89 -24.19 -2.70
N PHE A 86 5.17 -24.27 -3.04
CA PHE A 86 5.99 -23.09 -3.27
C PHE A 86 5.67 -22.38 -4.58
N ASP A 87 5.18 -23.10 -5.61
CA ASP A 87 4.75 -22.46 -6.86
C ASP A 87 3.51 -21.59 -6.65
N ASN A 88 2.63 -21.99 -5.72
CA ASN A 88 1.42 -21.25 -5.36
C ASN A 88 1.59 -20.33 -4.12
N LEU A 89 2.78 -20.30 -3.52
CA LEU A 89 3.12 -19.51 -2.32
C LEU A 89 2.12 -19.64 -1.18
N SER A 90 1.47 -20.78 -1.03
CA SER A 90 0.37 -20.96 -0.08
C SER A 90 0.30 -22.38 0.45
N MET A 91 -0.44 -22.54 1.55
CA MET A 91 -0.74 -23.86 2.09
C MET A 91 -1.64 -24.64 1.14
N LYS A 92 -1.20 -25.84 0.77
CA LYS A 92 -1.97 -26.78 -0.06
C LYS A 92 -3.08 -27.44 0.72
N PHE A 93 -2.75 -27.96 1.90
CA PHE A 93 -3.72 -28.48 2.86
C PHE A 93 -3.13 -28.53 4.26
N SER A 94 -4.02 -28.50 5.25
CA SER A 94 -3.74 -28.87 6.63
C SER A 94 -4.46 -30.18 6.97
N ARG A 95 -3.75 -31.12 7.58
CA ARG A 95 -4.32 -32.39 8.06
C ARG A 95 -4.02 -32.55 9.53
N HIS A 96 -5.04 -32.86 10.31
CA HIS A 96 -4.87 -33.15 11.72
C HIS A 96 -4.41 -34.59 11.92
N THR A 97 -3.54 -34.81 12.89
CA THR A 97 -3.08 -36.11 13.35
C THR A 97 -3.61 -36.38 14.76
N ASP A 98 -3.71 -37.65 15.13
CA ASP A 98 -4.26 -38.03 16.45
C ASP A 98 -3.31 -37.66 17.59
N SER A 99 -2.01 -37.79 17.37
CA SER A 99 -0.98 -37.36 18.30
C SER A 99 0.05 -36.48 17.61
N GLU A 100 0.86 -35.85 18.45
CA GLU A 100 2.01 -35.07 18.03
C GLU A 100 3.07 -35.93 17.33
N ASN A 101 3.67 -35.37 16.28
CA ASN A 101 4.73 -36.00 15.52
C ASN A 101 6.09 -35.63 16.10
N VAL A 102 6.94 -36.64 16.32
CA VAL A 102 8.34 -36.48 16.76
C VAL A 102 9.22 -36.23 15.55
N ASP A 103 9.15 -37.12 14.57
CA ASP A 103 9.94 -37.06 13.35
C ASP A 103 9.10 -37.56 12.18
N PHE A 104 9.42 -37.13 10.98
CA PHE A 104 8.72 -37.58 9.78
C PHE A 104 9.67 -37.58 8.59
N LEU A 105 9.35 -38.35 7.56
CA LEU A 105 10.12 -38.39 6.31
C LEU A 105 9.20 -38.33 5.11
N ILE A 106 9.67 -37.67 4.06
CA ILE A 106 9.03 -37.70 2.75
C ILE A 106 9.72 -38.81 1.95
N LEU A 107 8.95 -39.79 1.47
CA LEU A 107 9.48 -40.93 0.70
C LEU A 107 9.56 -40.64 -0.80
N SER A 108 8.57 -39.89 -1.30
CA SER A 108 8.47 -39.52 -2.71
C SER A 108 9.22 -38.22 -2.96
N ASN A 109 9.54 -37.91 -4.21
CA ASN A 109 10.17 -36.63 -4.52
C ASN A 109 9.24 -35.43 -4.23
N ASP A 110 7.93 -35.53 -4.46
CA ASP A 110 7.00 -34.39 -4.29
C ASP A 110 6.46 -34.16 -2.87
N TRP A 111 5.80 -35.15 -2.24
CA TRP A 111 5.18 -35.13 -0.87
C TRP A 111 4.13 -36.24 -0.76
N THR A 112 3.79 -36.84 -1.91
CA THR A 112 2.67 -37.77 -2.11
C THR A 112 2.62 -38.95 -1.13
N LYS A 113 3.77 -39.36 -0.61
CA LYS A 113 3.94 -40.39 0.40
C LYS A 113 4.86 -39.85 1.48
N SER A 114 4.37 -39.86 2.72
CA SER A 114 5.13 -39.48 3.90
C SER A 114 4.91 -40.49 5.03
N ILE A 115 5.91 -40.60 5.89
CA ILE A 115 5.88 -41.43 7.09
C ILE A 115 6.03 -40.50 8.28
N HIS A 116 5.15 -40.62 9.25
CA HIS A 116 5.18 -39.85 10.48
C HIS A 116 5.38 -40.79 11.66
N LEU A 117 6.39 -40.52 12.47
CA LEU A 117 6.61 -41.16 13.77
C LEU A 117 5.95 -40.32 14.85
N GLN A 118 5.02 -40.94 15.56
CA GLN A 118 4.18 -40.30 16.56
C GLN A 118 4.66 -40.57 17.98
N ASN A 119 4.36 -39.64 18.88
CA ASN A 119 4.65 -39.75 20.31
C ASN A 119 4.02 -41.00 20.95
N ASP A 120 2.89 -41.49 20.44
CA ASP A 120 2.16 -42.64 20.99
C ASP A 120 2.74 -44.01 20.57
N ARG A 121 3.95 -44.04 19.97
CA ARG A 121 4.62 -45.23 19.40
C ARG A 121 3.97 -45.75 18.12
N SER A 122 3.07 -44.98 17.51
CA SER A 122 2.54 -45.33 16.20
C SER A 122 3.34 -44.67 15.08
N ILE A 123 3.26 -45.28 13.92
CA ILE A 123 3.81 -44.78 12.67
C ILE A 123 2.62 -44.64 11.73
N GLN A 124 2.41 -43.44 11.24
CA GLN A 124 1.37 -43.17 10.25
C GLN A 124 1.98 -43.08 8.86
N PHE A 125 1.51 -43.93 7.96
CA PHE A 125 1.76 -43.83 6.54
C PHE A 125 0.70 -42.93 5.94
N GLN A 126 1.11 -41.79 5.41
CA GLN A 126 0.23 -40.84 4.77
C GLN A 126 0.44 -40.85 3.26
N SER A 127 -0.67 -40.78 2.55
CA SER A 127 -0.71 -40.60 1.10
C SER A 127 -1.48 -39.33 0.74
N LYS A 128 -1.62 -39.05 -0.55
CA LYS A 128 -2.47 -37.96 -1.08
C LYS A 128 -3.88 -38.02 -0.49
N GLY A 129 -4.45 -39.23 -0.41
CA GLY A 129 -5.81 -39.47 0.08
C GLY A 129 -6.02 -39.41 1.59
N GLY A 130 -4.97 -39.19 2.40
CA GLY A 130 -5.08 -39.24 3.85
C GLY A 130 -4.17 -40.26 4.49
N ILE A 131 -4.60 -40.79 5.63
CA ILE A 131 -3.94 -41.88 6.33
C ILE A 131 -4.18 -43.16 5.52
N HIS A 132 -3.10 -43.74 5.00
CA HIS A 132 -3.16 -45.01 4.27
C HIS A 132 -3.12 -46.19 5.24
N TYR A 133 -2.23 -46.13 6.23
CA TYR A 133 -2.07 -47.19 7.22
C TYR A 133 -1.41 -46.67 8.49
N GLN A 134 -1.70 -47.31 9.63
CA GLN A 134 -1.07 -47.01 10.90
C GLN A 134 -0.52 -48.31 11.50
N THR A 135 0.77 -48.30 11.85
CA THR A 135 1.44 -49.42 12.53
C THR A 135 1.96 -48.98 13.88
N ARG A 136 2.15 -49.92 14.80
CA ARG A 136 2.72 -49.62 16.13
C ARG A 136 4.07 -50.29 16.29
N ILE A 137 5.00 -49.57 16.93
CA ILE A 137 6.28 -50.12 17.41
C ILE A 137 6.21 -50.42 18.91
N PRO A 138 7.02 -51.38 19.42
CA PRO A 138 6.95 -51.77 20.84
C PRO A 138 7.34 -50.65 21.82
N LYS A 139 8.33 -49.83 21.44
CA LYS A 139 8.96 -48.81 22.28
C LYS A 139 8.80 -47.41 21.68
N PHE A 140 9.08 -46.37 22.47
CA PHE A 140 9.02 -44.98 22.01
C PHE A 140 10.11 -44.71 20.98
N GLY A 141 9.72 -44.24 19.81
CA GLY A 141 10.65 -43.87 18.75
C GLY A 141 11.12 -42.43 18.91
N ARG A 142 12.40 -42.17 18.66
CA ARG A 142 13.01 -40.82 18.66
C ARG A 142 13.29 -40.31 17.25
N SER A 143 13.71 -41.18 16.34
CA SER A 143 14.06 -40.83 14.97
C SER A 143 13.72 -41.95 13.98
N LEU A 144 13.50 -41.58 12.72
CA LEU A 144 13.33 -42.54 11.63
C LEU A 144 14.23 -42.19 10.44
N THR A 145 14.66 -43.22 9.70
CA THR A 145 15.35 -43.09 8.41
C THR A 145 14.83 -44.10 7.42
N TYR A 146 14.78 -43.69 6.16
CA TYR A 146 14.40 -44.57 5.06
C TYR A 146 15.63 -44.82 4.18
N ASN A 147 15.81 -46.08 3.78
CA ASN A 147 16.83 -46.46 2.82
C ASN A 147 16.18 -46.77 1.46
N ASP A 148 16.50 -45.92 0.48
CA ASP A 148 15.97 -46.00 -0.88
C ASP A 148 16.37 -47.33 -1.58
N VAL A 149 17.52 -47.92 -1.24
CA VAL A 149 18.05 -49.12 -1.91
C VAL A 149 17.27 -50.39 -1.52
N ASN A 150 17.05 -50.58 -0.22
CA ASN A 150 16.42 -51.80 0.30
C ASN A 150 14.92 -51.63 0.55
N CYS A 151 14.40 -50.41 0.44
CA CYS A 151 13.05 -50.03 0.87
C CYS A 151 12.78 -50.36 2.35
N ASP A 152 13.82 -50.33 3.18
CA ASP A 152 13.75 -50.55 4.61
C ASP A 152 13.63 -49.21 5.35
N LEU A 153 12.70 -49.15 6.30
CA LEU A 153 12.58 -48.08 7.27
C LEU A 153 13.26 -48.51 8.57
N TYR A 154 14.25 -47.74 9.02
CA TYR A 154 14.92 -47.92 10.29
C TYR A 154 14.40 -46.91 11.31
N ILE A 155 14.13 -47.39 12.52
CA ILE A 155 13.52 -46.59 13.57
C ILE A 155 14.36 -46.71 14.82
N GLY A 156 14.93 -45.58 15.23
CA GLY A 156 15.62 -45.42 16.49
C GLY A 156 14.59 -45.30 17.61
N ALA A 157 14.69 -46.19 18.59
CA ALA A 157 13.79 -46.22 19.73
C ALA A 157 14.56 -46.17 21.05
N ASP A 158 13.81 -45.93 22.12
CA ASP A 158 14.28 -46.04 23.50
C ASP A 158 14.42 -47.52 23.91
N SER A 159 15.30 -48.23 23.22
CA SER A 159 15.60 -49.64 23.41
C SER A 159 16.97 -50.00 22.89
N GLN A 160 17.43 -51.20 23.24
CA GLN A 160 18.62 -51.84 22.69
C GLN A 160 18.43 -52.33 21.24
N GLU A 161 17.24 -52.19 20.68
CA GLU A 161 16.89 -52.69 19.35
C GLU A 161 16.64 -51.52 18.39
N LEU A 162 17.24 -51.59 17.21
CA LEU A 162 16.88 -50.77 16.06
C LEU A 162 15.83 -51.51 15.23
N TYR A 163 14.60 -50.98 15.20
CA TYR A 163 13.52 -51.62 14.49
C TYR A 163 13.64 -51.41 12.98
N ARG A 164 13.46 -52.50 12.22
CA ARG A 164 13.47 -52.50 10.76
C ARG A 164 12.10 -52.89 10.21
N LEU A 165 11.50 -52.01 9.43
CA LEU A 165 10.24 -52.24 8.76
C LEU A 165 10.44 -52.15 7.25
N ASN A 166 10.27 -53.28 6.55
CA ASN A 166 10.41 -53.28 5.09
C ASN A 166 9.10 -52.83 4.44
N LEU A 167 9.17 -51.77 3.65
CA LEU A 167 7.99 -51.18 3.01
C LEU A 167 7.56 -51.94 1.74
N GLN A 168 8.47 -52.69 1.12
CA GLN A 168 8.15 -53.51 -0.06
C GLN A 168 7.35 -54.77 0.33
N GLN A 169 7.76 -55.43 1.41
CA GLN A 169 7.10 -56.64 1.92
C GLN A 169 5.98 -56.33 2.93
N GLY A 170 6.00 -55.14 3.54
CA GLY A 170 5.04 -54.73 4.57
C GLY A 170 5.19 -55.48 5.88
N ARG A 171 6.42 -55.91 6.24
CA ARG A 171 6.68 -56.73 7.43
C ARG A 171 7.81 -56.14 8.27
N PHE A 172 7.71 -56.33 9.58
CA PHE A 172 8.84 -56.13 10.48
C PHE A 172 9.88 -57.23 10.21
N LEU A 173 11.12 -56.81 10.07
CA LEU A 173 12.26 -57.69 9.95
C LEU A 173 12.97 -57.77 11.30
N ASN A 174 13.88 -58.74 11.44
CA ASN A 174 14.65 -58.89 12.68
C ASN A 174 15.38 -57.56 12.99
N PRO A 175 15.20 -57.00 14.19
CA PRO A 175 15.85 -55.75 14.57
C PRO A 175 17.36 -55.92 14.72
N PHE A 176 18.11 -54.84 14.59
CA PHE A 176 19.53 -54.84 14.95
C PHE A 176 19.67 -54.71 16.46
N LYS A 177 20.53 -55.54 17.06
CA LYS A 177 20.82 -55.52 18.49
C LYS A 177 22.02 -54.62 18.74
N LEU A 178 21.78 -53.53 19.43
CA LEU A 178 22.77 -52.52 19.81
C LEU A 178 23.45 -52.91 21.13
N ASP A 179 24.59 -52.30 21.44
CA ASP A 179 25.28 -52.55 22.72
C ASP A 179 24.57 -51.88 23.90
N SER A 180 24.14 -50.63 23.72
CA SER A 180 23.50 -49.82 24.77
C SER A 180 22.02 -49.54 24.46
N GLN A 181 21.30 -49.07 25.47
CA GLN A 181 19.92 -48.64 25.33
C GLN A 181 19.87 -47.14 24.97
N GLY A 182 18.86 -46.77 24.19
CA GLY A 182 18.61 -45.37 23.87
C GLY A 182 19.27 -44.96 22.57
N VAL A 183 18.48 -44.98 21.49
CA VAL A 183 18.87 -44.41 20.19
C VAL A 183 18.23 -43.05 20.05
N ASN A 184 19.05 -42.01 19.92
CA ASN A 184 18.58 -40.64 19.70
C ASN A 184 18.34 -40.38 18.21
N HIS A 185 19.35 -40.63 17.37
CA HIS A 185 19.30 -40.32 15.95
C HIS A 185 19.79 -41.49 15.10
N VAL A 186 19.10 -41.72 13.99
CA VAL A 186 19.52 -42.65 12.96
C VAL A 186 19.77 -41.84 11.69
N SER A 187 20.83 -42.17 10.95
CA SER A 187 21.14 -41.56 9.66
C SER A 187 21.58 -42.63 8.68
N ASN A 188 21.27 -42.46 7.40
CA ASN A 188 21.69 -43.37 6.33
C ASN A 188 22.58 -42.60 5.34
N SER A 189 23.66 -43.23 4.88
CA SER A 189 24.47 -42.71 3.79
C SER A 189 23.84 -43.08 2.45
N ASP A 190 23.55 -42.08 1.62
CA ASP A 190 22.94 -42.31 0.31
C ASP A 190 23.87 -43.07 -0.66
N VAL A 191 25.19 -42.88 -0.54
CA VAL A 191 26.19 -43.49 -1.43
C VAL A 191 26.59 -44.89 -0.97
N ASN A 192 27.04 -45.00 0.28
CA ASN A 192 27.59 -46.26 0.79
C ASN A 192 26.51 -47.19 1.36
N GLY A 193 25.34 -46.64 1.72
CA GLY A 193 24.29 -47.36 2.43
C GLY A 193 24.61 -47.66 3.88
N LEU A 194 25.65 -47.04 4.46
CA LEU A 194 26.00 -47.23 5.86
C LEU A 194 25.00 -46.51 6.77
N ILE A 195 24.53 -47.20 7.81
CA ILE A 195 23.62 -46.64 8.80
C ILE A 195 24.43 -46.21 10.01
N ALA A 196 24.28 -44.96 10.43
CA ALA A 196 24.80 -44.47 11.70
C ALA A 196 23.70 -44.42 12.74
N VAL A 197 23.96 -44.98 13.91
CA VAL A 197 23.08 -44.95 15.07
C VAL A 197 23.77 -44.16 16.17
N GLY A 198 23.23 -42.99 16.51
CA GLY A 198 23.68 -42.17 17.63
C GLY A 198 22.99 -42.63 18.92
N MET A 199 23.79 -43.09 19.87
CA MET A 199 23.28 -43.59 21.15
C MET A 199 23.25 -42.49 22.22
N GLU A 200 22.60 -42.81 23.36
CA GLU A 200 22.60 -41.96 24.56
C GLU A 200 23.97 -41.94 25.25
N GLU A 201 24.75 -43.01 25.11
CA GLU A 201 26.18 -42.97 25.42
C GLU A 201 26.94 -42.17 24.35
N ASN A 202 28.20 -41.83 24.63
CA ASN A 202 29.10 -41.16 23.68
C ASN A 202 29.56 -42.09 22.52
N ILE A 203 28.73 -43.05 22.15
CA ILE A 203 29.02 -44.09 21.16
C ILE A 203 28.14 -43.90 19.93
N ILE A 204 28.75 -44.09 18.76
CA ILE A 204 28.08 -44.21 17.49
C ILE A 204 28.34 -45.60 16.94
N GLU A 205 27.27 -46.32 16.60
CA GLU A 205 27.39 -47.61 15.94
C GLU A 205 27.13 -47.47 14.44
N PHE A 206 28.01 -48.04 13.64
CA PHE A 206 27.84 -48.12 12.20
C PHE A 206 27.38 -49.53 11.80
N TRP A 207 26.28 -49.60 11.06
CA TRP A 207 25.66 -50.83 10.60
C TRP A 207 25.60 -50.86 9.09
N ASP A 208 25.98 -51.99 8.49
CA ASP A 208 25.80 -52.21 7.05
C ASP A 208 24.52 -53.03 6.80
N PRO A 209 23.54 -52.51 6.05
CA PRO A 209 22.30 -53.21 5.70
C PRO A 209 22.51 -54.53 4.98
N ARG A 210 23.60 -54.66 4.20
CA ARG A 210 23.86 -55.83 3.35
C ARG A 210 24.35 -56.99 4.20
N SER A 211 25.36 -56.76 5.03
CA SER A 211 25.87 -57.75 5.98
C SER A 211 24.96 -57.97 7.19
N ARG A 212 24.07 -57.01 7.51
CA ARG A 212 23.16 -57.03 8.68
C ARG A 212 23.92 -57.19 10.00
N GLN A 213 25.16 -56.73 10.01
CA GLN A 213 26.06 -56.78 11.15
C GLN A 213 26.61 -55.38 11.40
N ARG A 214 27.00 -55.12 12.65
CA ARG A 214 27.74 -53.92 12.99
C ARG A 214 29.12 -53.97 12.34
N VAL A 215 29.52 -52.87 11.75
CA VAL A 215 30.83 -52.70 11.11
C VAL A 215 31.82 -52.15 12.12
N SER A 216 31.47 -51.06 12.79
CA SER A 216 32.35 -50.38 13.72
C SER A 216 31.57 -49.68 14.83
N LYS A 217 32.29 -49.43 15.93
CA LYS A 217 31.86 -48.68 17.10
C LYS A 217 32.82 -47.50 17.25
N LEU A 218 32.30 -46.28 17.19
CA LEU A 218 33.07 -45.06 17.33
C LEU A 218 32.74 -44.44 18.69
N VAL A 219 33.75 -44.25 19.53
CA VAL A 219 33.62 -43.60 20.84
C VAL A 219 34.06 -42.15 20.68
N LEU A 220 33.21 -41.22 21.09
CA LEU A 220 33.51 -39.80 21.09
C LEU A 220 34.22 -39.44 22.38
N GLU A 221 35.42 -38.89 22.23
CA GLU A 221 36.16 -38.30 23.35
C GLU A 221 36.07 -36.78 23.26
N ASN A 222 35.82 -36.15 24.40
CA ASN A 222 35.94 -34.69 24.51
C ASN A 222 37.14 -34.37 25.40
N GLN A 223 38.15 -33.71 24.82
CA GLN A 223 39.33 -33.30 25.56
C GLN A 223 39.05 -32.09 26.47
N LEU A 224 37.98 -31.34 26.18
CA LEU A 224 37.68 -30.06 26.82
C LEU A 224 36.78 -30.21 28.04
N ASP A 225 35.92 -31.23 28.06
CA ASP A 225 34.93 -31.41 29.11
C ASP A 225 34.78 -32.90 29.47
N ASN A 226 34.86 -33.19 30.77
CA ASN A 226 34.77 -34.55 31.31
C ASN A 226 33.32 -34.99 31.59
N SER A 227 32.34 -34.13 31.31
CA SER A 227 30.94 -34.48 31.49
C SER A 227 30.52 -35.59 30.52
N SER A 228 29.69 -36.52 31.00
CA SER A 228 29.05 -37.51 30.13
C SER A 228 28.08 -36.78 29.19
N PHE A 229 28.26 -36.94 27.89
CA PHE A 229 27.39 -36.38 26.87
C PHE A 229 26.83 -37.48 25.97
N GLN A 230 25.66 -37.19 25.40
CA GLN A 230 24.98 -38.08 24.46
C GLN A 230 25.12 -37.57 23.02
N VAL A 231 25.02 -38.49 22.06
CA VAL A 231 24.96 -38.13 20.65
C VAL A 231 23.52 -37.81 20.28
N THR A 232 23.27 -36.56 19.90
CA THR A 232 21.92 -36.07 19.58
C THR A 232 21.62 -36.17 18.10
N THR A 233 22.62 -35.93 17.23
CA THR A 233 22.43 -35.95 15.78
C THR A 233 23.61 -36.52 15.02
N THR A 234 23.31 -37.14 13.88
CA THR A 234 24.29 -37.72 12.97
C THR A 234 23.92 -37.36 11.52
N SER A 235 24.93 -37.05 10.70
CA SER A 235 24.70 -36.65 9.31
C SER A 235 25.84 -37.08 8.41
N PHE A 236 25.50 -37.79 7.34
CA PHE A 236 26.45 -38.16 6.29
C PHE A 236 26.49 -37.08 5.21
N ARG A 237 27.69 -36.85 4.67
CA ARG A 237 27.87 -36.05 3.47
C ARG A 237 27.51 -36.85 2.22
N LYS A 238 27.14 -36.17 1.14
CA LYS A 238 26.87 -36.81 -0.17
C LYS A 238 28.09 -37.49 -0.79
N ASP A 239 29.31 -37.11 -0.40
CA ASP A 239 30.55 -37.78 -0.83
C ASP A 239 30.70 -39.20 -0.26
N GLY A 240 29.98 -39.53 0.82
CA GLY A 240 30.07 -40.84 1.49
C GLY A 240 31.30 -41.05 2.38
N LEU A 241 32.21 -40.06 2.48
CA LEU A 241 33.43 -40.15 3.31
C LEU A 241 33.37 -39.30 4.58
N ASN A 242 32.72 -38.15 4.52
CA ASN A 242 32.63 -37.26 5.68
C ASN A 242 31.39 -37.57 6.51
N PHE A 243 31.58 -37.58 7.81
CA PHE A 243 30.55 -37.81 8.80
C PHE A 243 30.56 -36.70 9.84
N ALA A 244 29.37 -36.21 10.19
CA ALA A 244 29.20 -35.22 11.25
C ALA A 244 28.38 -35.80 12.40
N CYS A 245 28.79 -35.46 13.61
CA CYS A 245 28.13 -35.83 14.85
C CYS A 245 27.89 -34.59 15.71
N GLY A 246 26.69 -34.47 16.26
CA GLY A 246 26.30 -33.46 17.23
C GLY A 246 26.12 -34.08 18.60
N THR A 247 26.61 -33.39 19.62
CA THR A 247 26.48 -33.81 21.02
C THR A 247 25.47 -32.94 21.77
N SER A 248 25.02 -33.43 22.93
CA SER A 248 24.14 -32.67 23.84
C SER A 248 24.78 -31.41 24.43
N ASN A 249 26.11 -31.33 24.44
CA ASN A 249 26.85 -30.23 25.08
C ASN A 249 27.20 -29.11 24.09
N GLY A 250 26.68 -29.14 22.86
CA GLY A 250 26.95 -28.10 21.86
C GLY A 250 28.23 -28.29 21.06
N TYR A 251 28.87 -29.46 21.14
CA TYR A 251 30.05 -29.77 20.34
C TYR A 251 29.70 -30.52 19.06
N SER A 252 30.10 -29.96 17.92
CA SER A 252 30.03 -30.57 16.61
C SER A 252 31.36 -31.25 16.29
N TYR A 253 31.30 -32.55 16.03
CA TYR A 253 32.44 -33.37 15.65
C TYR A 253 32.36 -33.70 14.16
N LEU A 254 33.47 -33.50 13.46
CA LEU A 254 33.64 -33.95 12.08
C LEU A 254 34.65 -35.08 11.99
N TYR A 255 34.22 -36.14 11.32
CA TYR A 255 34.98 -37.36 11.08
C TYR A 255 35.13 -37.61 9.58
N ASP A 256 36.25 -38.24 9.23
CA ASP A 256 36.38 -39.03 8.01
C ASP A 256 36.09 -40.49 8.39
N LEU A 257 35.23 -41.19 7.64
CA LEU A 257 34.89 -42.60 7.90
C LEU A 257 36.11 -43.53 7.96
N ARG A 258 37.26 -43.10 7.43
CA ARG A 258 38.52 -43.86 7.42
C ARG A 258 39.29 -43.80 8.74
N THR A 259 39.07 -42.77 9.56
CA THR A 259 39.82 -42.53 10.79
C THR A 259 38.90 -42.46 12.01
N SER A 260 39.31 -43.06 13.12
CA SER A 260 38.55 -43.02 14.38
C SER A 260 38.58 -41.65 15.06
N ASP A 261 39.56 -40.83 14.73
CA ASP A 261 39.81 -39.56 15.41
C ASP A 261 39.12 -38.42 14.64
N PRO A 262 38.51 -37.45 15.34
CA PRO A 262 37.86 -36.32 14.69
C PRO A 262 38.92 -35.40 14.08
N TYR A 263 38.70 -34.97 12.84
CA TYR A 263 39.60 -33.99 12.22
C TYR A 263 39.28 -32.56 12.67
N GLN A 264 38.02 -32.29 13.06
CA GLN A 264 37.61 -30.99 13.58
C GLN A 264 36.58 -31.17 14.69
N VAL A 265 36.82 -30.50 15.82
CA VAL A 265 35.86 -30.33 16.91
C VAL A 265 35.53 -28.84 17.01
N LYS A 266 34.24 -28.50 17.04
CA LYS A 266 33.79 -27.12 17.14
C LYS A 266 32.72 -26.97 18.21
N ASP A 267 32.93 -26.01 19.09
CA ASP A 267 31.95 -25.55 20.08
C ASP A 267 31.09 -24.41 19.51
N GLN A 268 29.79 -24.47 19.79
CA GLN A 268 28.82 -23.43 19.45
C GLN A 268 28.73 -22.33 20.52
N GLY A 269 29.18 -22.60 21.75
CA GLY A 269 29.40 -21.64 22.83
C GLY A 269 28.29 -21.51 23.87
N TYR A 270 27.04 -21.88 23.54
CA TYR A 270 25.93 -21.84 24.51
C TYR A 270 25.81 -23.12 25.35
N GLY A 271 26.43 -24.22 24.93
CA GLY A 271 26.36 -25.49 25.64
C GLY A 271 24.99 -26.20 25.57
N TYR A 272 24.14 -25.84 24.59
CA TYR A 272 22.88 -26.52 24.33
C TYR A 272 23.05 -27.68 23.36
N ASP A 273 22.03 -28.53 23.26
CA ASP A 273 22.01 -29.67 22.38
C ASP A 273 22.03 -29.27 20.90
N ILE A 274 22.87 -29.95 20.11
CA ILE A 274 22.84 -29.80 18.66
C ILE A 274 21.66 -30.60 18.12
N LYS A 275 20.62 -29.88 17.69
CA LYS A 275 19.38 -30.47 17.17
C LYS A 275 19.47 -30.92 15.73
N LYS A 276 20.31 -30.26 14.92
CA LYS A 276 20.50 -30.60 13.49
C LYS A 276 21.88 -30.25 12.97
N ILE A 277 22.38 -31.10 12.08
CA ILE A 277 23.57 -30.86 11.28
C ILE A 277 23.27 -31.17 9.82
N ILE A 278 23.53 -30.21 8.94
CA ILE A 278 23.28 -30.33 7.49
C ILE A 278 24.54 -29.94 6.74
N TRP A 279 24.93 -30.78 5.79
CA TRP A 279 26.02 -30.50 4.85
C TRP A 279 25.49 -29.64 3.69
N LEU A 280 26.13 -28.48 3.45
CA LEU A 280 25.75 -27.57 2.36
C LEU A 280 26.60 -27.86 1.13
N ASP A 281 26.34 -29.00 0.49
CA ASP A 281 27.06 -29.43 -0.72
C ASP A 281 26.44 -28.89 -2.01
N ASP A 282 25.12 -28.63 -2.01
CA ASP A 282 24.38 -28.24 -3.22
C ASP A 282 24.53 -26.75 -3.56
N VAL A 283 25.30 -26.00 -2.77
CA VAL A 283 25.37 -24.55 -2.83
C VAL A 283 26.71 -24.11 -3.43
N SER A 284 26.73 -22.95 -4.10
CA SER A 284 27.89 -22.40 -4.80
C SER A 284 29.17 -22.31 -3.95
N VAL A 285 29.02 -22.07 -2.64
CA VAL A 285 30.13 -22.09 -1.68
C VAL A 285 30.25 -23.50 -1.11
N GLU A 286 31.13 -24.29 -1.71
CA GLU A 286 31.39 -25.65 -1.26
C GLU A 286 32.01 -25.67 0.15
N ASN A 287 31.86 -26.81 0.83
CA ASN A 287 32.54 -27.15 2.09
C ASN A 287 32.01 -26.46 3.35
N GLN A 288 30.80 -25.91 3.28
CA GLN A 288 30.12 -25.37 4.44
C GLN A 288 29.26 -26.41 5.13
N ILE A 289 29.16 -26.26 6.44
CA ILE A 289 28.29 -27.06 7.29
C ILE A 289 27.43 -26.15 8.14
N LEU A 290 26.16 -26.51 8.24
CA LEU A 290 25.20 -25.87 9.12
C LEU A 290 25.05 -26.71 10.38
N THR A 291 25.19 -26.07 11.52
CA THR A 291 25.01 -26.65 12.85
C THR A 291 23.98 -25.83 13.60
N CYS A 292 22.93 -26.49 14.08
CA CYS A 292 21.82 -25.87 14.78
C CYS A 292 21.77 -26.34 16.23
N ASP A 293 21.83 -25.39 17.14
CA ASP A 293 21.50 -25.59 18.55
C ASP A 293 20.03 -25.24 18.80
N LYS A 294 19.59 -25.37 20.05
CA LYS A 294 18.28 -24.86 20.48
C LYS A 294 18.05 -23.37 20.19
N ARG A 295 19.08 -22.50 20.27
CA ARG A 295 18.91 -21.04 20.15
C ARG A 295 19.50 -20.44 18.87
N ILE A 296 20.58 -21.00 18.37
CA ILE A 296 21.35 -20.44 17.27
C ILE A 296 21.55 -21.47 16.17
N ALA A 297 21.67 -20.99 14.94
CA ALA A 297 22.17 -21.80 13.85
C ALA A 297 23.37 -21.11 13.22
N LYS A 298 24.50 -21.82 13.18
CA LYS A 298 25.76 -21.31 12.65
C LYS A 298 26.15 -22.09 11.41
N ILE A 299 26.57 -21.36 10.39
CA ILE A 299 27.20 -21.91 9.20
C ILE A 299 28.69 -21.67 9.32
N TRP A 300 29.50 -22.66 8.99
CA TRP A 300 30.94 -22.57 9.07
C TRP A 300 31.65 -23.49 8.10
N ASP A 301 32.91 -23.16 7.81
CA ASP A 301 33.72 -23.92 6.87
C ASP A 301 34.31 -25.15 7.56
N ARG A 302 34.12 -26.33 6.97
CA ARG A 302 34.59 -27.60 7.55
C ARG A 302 36.12 -27.66 7.74
N ASN A 303 36.89 -27.05 6.82
CA ASN A 303 38.36 -27.12 6.82
C ASN A 303 38.99 -26.10 7.78
N ASN A 304 38.39 -24.92 7.89
CA ASN A 304 38.96 -23.80 8.65
C ASN A 304 38.36 -23.69 10.05
N GLY A 305 37.18 -24.27 10.29
CA GLY A 305 36.40 -24.12 11.52
C GLY A 305 35.82 -22.70 11.73
N LYS A 306 36.16 -21.73 10.88
CA LYS A 306 35.73 -20.33 11.01
C LYS A 306 34.22 -20.20 10.76
N PRO A 307 33.49 -19.45 11.60
CA PRO A 307 32.09 -19.14 11.36
C PRO A 307 31.95 -18.26 10.12
N TYR A 308 31.05 -18.66 9.22
CA TYR A 308 30.68 -17.93 8.02
C TYR A 308 29.51 -16.99 8.32
N ALA A 309 28.40 -17.55 8.82
CA ALA A 309 27.21 -16.79 9.20
C ALA A 309 26.58 -17.35 10.48
N SER A 310 25.90 -16.51 11.26
CA SER A 310 25.04 -16.93 12.36
C SER A 310 23.62 -16.41 12.18
N MET A 311 22.66 -17.32 12.36
CA MET A 311 21.23 -17.05 12.40
C MET A 311 20.80 -17.10 13.86
N GLU A 312 20.35 -15.97 14.38
CA GLU A 312 19.93 -15.81 15.78
C GLU A 312 18.46 -15.42 15.83
N PRO A 313 17.53 -16.40 15.85
CA PRO A 313 16.13 -16.10 16.10
C PRO A 313 15.91 -15.60 17.52
N SER A 314 14.82 -14.86 17.70
CA SER A 314 14.35 -14.43 19.03
C SER A 314 13.66 -15.54 19.82
N VAL A 315 13.33 -16.66 19.16
CA VAL A 315 12.61 -17.81 19.71
C VAL A 315 13.45 -19.06 19.50
N ASP A 316 13.30 -20.03 20.39
CA ASP A 316 14.00 -21.31 20.32
C ASP A 316 13.61 -22.09 19.06
N ILE A 317 14.59 -22.76 18.48
CA ILE A 317 14.54 -23.57 17.26
C ILE A 317 14.39 -25.03 17.65
N ASN A 318 13.51 -25.76 16.97
CA ASN A 318 13.33 -27.20 17.08
C ASN A 318 13.98 -27.97 15.92
N ASP A 319 13.88 -27.43 14.71
CA ASP A 319 14.44 -28.06 13.52
C ASP A 319 14.81 -27.00 12.49
N ILE A 320 15.76 -27.32 11.61
CA ILE A 320 16.14 -26.48 10.48
C ILE A 320 16.26 -27.37 9.26
N GLU A 321 15.75 -26.87 8.15
CA GLU A 321 15.91 -27.49 6.84
C GLU A 321 16.45 -26.47 5.83
N HIS A 322 17.38 -26.93 5.00
CA HIS A 322 17.95 -26.16 3.89
C HIS A 322 17.21 -26.48 2.59
N LEU A 323 16.94 -25.48 1.76
CA LEU A 323 16.39 -25.73 0.43
C LEU A 323 17.54 -25.97 -0.57
N PRO A 324 17.65 -27.18 -1.16
CA PRO A 324 18.78 -27.55 -2.02
C PRO A 324 19.04 -26.54 -3.14
N GLY A 325 20.32 -26.21 -3.40
CA GLY A 325 20.71 -25.30 -4.48
C GLY A 325 20.55 -23.81 -4.19
N THR A 326 20.04 -23.41 -3.02
CA THR A 326 19.73 -22.00 -2.72
C THR A 326 20.28 -21.54 -1.37
N GLY A 327 20.25 -20.23 -1.13
CA GLY A 327 20.60 -19.64 0.17
C GLY A 327 19.47 -19.62 1.21
N MET A 328 18.39 -20.39 1.00
CA MET A 328 17.19 -20.35 1.85
C MET A 328 17.19 -21.43 2.94
N PHE A 329 16.81 -21.03 4.15
CA PHE A 329 16.64 -21.90 5.30
C PHE A 329 15.24 -21.74 5.89
N PHE A 330 14.61 -22.86 6.21
CA PHE A 330 13.37 -22.91 6.96
C PHE A 330 13.66 -23.40 8.37
N THR A 331 13.11 -22.72 9.38
CA THR A 331 13.25 -23.17 10.76
C THR A 331 11.89 -23.41 11.38
N ALA A 332 11.78 -24.57 12.03
CA ALA A 332 10.69 -24.86 12.96
C ALA A 332 11.11 -24.33 14.33
N ASN A 333 10.25 -23.53 14.95
CA ASN A 333 10.49 -22.83 16.21
C ASN A 333 9.31 -22.99 17.19
N GLU A 334 9.49 -22.53 18.41
CA GLU A 334 8.42 -22.42 19.42
C GLU A 334 7.47 -21.21 19.20
N GLY A 335 7.60 -20.51 18.08
CA GLY A 335 6.80 -19.34 17.74
C GLY A 335 5.59 -19.69 16.89
N ILE A 336 4.63 -18.75 16.84
CA ILE A 336 3.47 -18.84 15.94
C ILE A 336 3.94 -18.88 14.48
N PRO A 337 4.66 -17.85 13.96
CA PRO A 337 5.20 -17.92 12.62
C PRO A 337 6.53 -18.67 12.61
N MET A 338 6.67 -19.61 11.68
CA MET A 338 7.94 -20.26 11.39
C MET A 338 8.91 -19.27 10.76
N HIS A 339 10.21 -19.35 11.07
CA HIS A 339 11.17 -18.42 10.48
C HIS A 339 11.70 -18.93 9.14
N THR A 340 11.91 -18.00 8.23
CA THR A 340 12.63 -18.25 6.97
C THR A 340 13.80 -17.30 6.86
N TYR A 341 15.00 -17.84 6.75
CA TYR A 341 16.23 -17.07 6.59
C TYR A 341 16.72 -17.17 5.16
N TYR A 342 17.23 -16.05 4.64
CA TYR A 342 17.84 -15.96 3.34
C TYR A 342 19.25 -15.37 3.45
N ILE A 343 20.23 -16.04 2.84
CA ILE A 343 21.62 -15.59 2.77
C ILE A 343 22.02 -15.52 1.29
N PRO A 344 22.02 -14.32 0.66
CA PRO A 344 22.32 -14.18 -0.76
C PRO A 344 23.78 -14.54 -1.10
N ASN A 345 24.72 -14.27 -0.18
CA ASN A 345 26.13 -14.61 -0.38
C ASN A 345 26.40 -16.11 -0.43
N LEU A 346 25.49 -16.92 0.13
CA LEU A 346 25.60 -18.37 0.12
C LEU A 346 25.16 -18.91 -1.24
N GLY A 347 23.99 -18.49 -1.71
CA GLY A 347 23.46 -18.87 -3.01
C GLY A 347 22.20 -18.08 -3.38
N PRO A 348 21.77 -18.14 -4.65
CA PRO A 348 20.63 -17.38 -5.14
C PRO A 348 19.31 -17.83 -4.49
N SER A 349 18.28 -16.99 -4.62
CA SER A 349 16.92 -17.37 -4.24
C SER A 349 16.35 -18.44 -5.19
N PRO A 350 15.41 -19.30 -4.74
CA PRO A 350 14.77 -20.28 -5.61
C PRO A 350 13.93 -19.60 -6.70
N ARG A 351 13.64 -20.32 -7.79
CA ARG A 351 12.90 -19.80 -8.95
C ARG A 351 11.56 -19.15 -8.61
N TRP A 352 10.85 -19.72 -7.63
CA TRP A 352 9.55 -19.24 -7.17
C TRP A 352 9.65 -18.00 -6.25
N CYS A 353 10.86 -17.65 -5.78
CA CYS A 353 11.16 -16.48 -4.95
C CYS A 353 12.21 -15.56 -5.57
N SER A 354 12.34 -15.49 -6.89
CA SER A 354 13.32 -14.64 -7.58
C SER A 354 13.21 -13.14 -7.21
N PHE A 355 12.03 -12.71 -6.75
CA PHE A 355 11.81 -11.34 -6.29
C PHE A 355 12.58 -11.01 -5.01
N LEU A 356 12.90 -11.98 -4.16
CA LEU A 356 13.69 -11.73 -2.95
C LEU A 356 15.06 -11.16 -3.28
N ASP A 357 15.72 -11.67 -4.32
CA ASP A 357 17.03 -11.18 -4.75
C ASP A 357 16.97 -9.71 -5.13
N SER A 358 15.91 -9.30 -5.85
CA SER A 358 15.69 -7.90 -6.19
C SER A 358 15.45 -7.03 -4.96
N ILE A 359 14.70 -7.51 -3.96
CA ILE A 359 14.45 -6.75 -2.72
C ILE A 359 15.74 -6.62 -1.91
N THR A 360 16.52 -7.69 -1.79
CA THR A 360 17.78 -7.66 -1.03
C THR A 360 18.81 -6.81 -1.73
N GLU A 361 18.91 -6.86 -3.07
CA GLU A 361 19.79 -5.98 -3.84
C GLU A 361 19.39 -4.52 -3.64
N GLU A 362 18.10 -4.18 -3.73
CA GLU A 362 17.61 -2.82 -3.45
C GLU A 362 17.91 -2.36 -2.02
N LEU A 363 17.92 -3.28 -1.06
CA LEU A 363 18.23 -3.00 0.33
C LEU A 363 19.74 -2.79 0.53
N GLU A 364 20.58 -3.54 -0.18
CA GLU A 364 22.03 -3.38 -0.19
C GLU A 364 22.47 -2.10 -0.93
N GLU A 365 21.72 -1.68 -1.95
CA GLU A 365 21.90 -0.38 -2.63
C GLU A 365 21.46 0.82 -1.76
N LYS A 366 20.52 0.64 -0.82
CA LYS A 366 19.95 1.70 0.03
C LYS A 366 20.29 1.55 1.53
N PRO A 367 21.57 1.46 1.96
CA PRO A 367 21.91 1.41 3.38
C PRO A 367 21.76 2.76 4.10
N SER A 368 21.34 3.81 3.39
CA SER A 368 21.13 5.15 3.95
C SER A 368 19.75 5.70 3.61
N GLU A 369 18.72 5.22 4.30
CA GLU A 369 17.62 6.13 4.60
C GLU A 369 18.20 7.28 5.43
N SER A 370 18.56 8.35 4.73
CA SER A 370 18.99 9.60 5.33
C SER A 370 17.99 9.97 6.44
N VAL A 371 18.47 9.99 7.69
CA VAL A 371 17.73 10.29 8.94
C VAL A 371 16.99 11.64 8.90
N TYR A 372 17.15 12.40 7.82
CA TYR A 372 16.58 13.73 7.59
C TYR A 372 15.44 13.77 6.56
N SER A 373 14.91 12.63 6.08
CA SER A 373 13.79 12.62 5.13
C SER A 373 12.53 13.32 5.66
N ASN A 374 12.30 13.28 6.97
CA ASN A 374 11.16 13.92 7.64
C ASN A 374 11.49 15.27 8.29
N TYR A 375 12.69 15.80 8.05
CA TYR A 375 13.13 17.08 8.62
C TYR A 375 13.23 18.16 7.55
N ARG A 376 12.53 19.27 7.75
CA ARG A 376 12.63 20.46 6.91
C ARG A 376 13.66 21.41 7.48
N PHE A 377 14.58 21.88 6.64
CA PHE A 377 15.53 22.92 7.00
C PHE A 377 14.83 24.28 7.04
N ILE A 378 15.05 25.04 8.12
CA ILE A 378 14.47 26.36 8.37
C ILE A 378 15.60 27.33 8.70
N THR A 379 15.58 28.51 8.08
CA THR A 379 16.52 29.59 8.37
C THR A 379 16.17 30.28 9.69
N ARG A 380 17.12 30.99 10.30
CA ARG A 380 16.85 31.77 11.54
C ARG A 380 15.72 32.80 11.35
N ASP A 381 15.61 33.37 10.15
CA ASP A 381 14.56 34.34 9.83
C ASP A 381 13.17 33.70 9.78
N ASP A 382 13.08 32.46 9.29
CA ASP A 382 11.81 31.74 9.22
C ASP A 382 11.39 31.21 10.60
N VAL A 383 12.33 30.83 11.46
CA VAL A 383 12.05 30.55 12.89
C VAL A 383 11.47 31.80 13.59
N ASN A 384 11.96 32.99 13.22
CA ASN A 384 11.44 34.25 13.75
C ASN A 384 10.03 34.55 13.23
N LYS A 385 9.76 34.34 11.94
CA LYS A 385 8.43 34.53 11.34
C LYS A 385 7.37 33.58 11.92
N LEU A 386 7.78 32.36 12.25
CA LEU A 386 6.91 31.34 12.83
C LEU A 386 6.78 31.42 14.36
N ASN A 387 7.37 32.44 14.99
CA ASN A 387 7.40 32.60 16.46
C ASN A 387 7.99 31.39 17.22
N LEU A 388 8.94 30.69 16.61
CA LEU A 388 9.57 29.48 17.19
C LEU A 388 10.86 29.77 17.98
N LYS A 389 11.15 31.03 18.31
CA LYS A 389 12.36 31.43 19.07
C LYS A 389 12.51 30.71 20.41
N HIS A 390 11.40 30.43 21.08
CA HIS A 390 11.39 29.75 22.38
C HIS A 390 11.83 28.29 22.32
N LEU A 391 11.86 27.69 21.12
CA LEU A 391 12.25 26.29 20.92
C LEU A 391 13.73 26.14 20.52
N ILE A 392 14.46 27.24 20.35
CA ILE A 392 15.90 27.22 20.09
C ILE A 392 16.61 26.65 21.32
N GLY A 393 17.32 25.54 21.15
CA GLY A 393 18.01 24.81 22.24
C GLY A 393 17.25 23.60 22.78
N THR A 394 15.99 23.40 22.37
CA THR A 394 15.24 22.16 22.66
C THR A 394 15.49 21.10 21.59
N ASN A 395 15.26 19.83 21.92
CA ASN A 395 15.43 18.69 20.99
C ASN A 395 14.45 18.73 19.78
N VAL A 396 13.54 19.71 19.74
CA VAL A 396 12.55 19.89 18.65
C VAL A 396 13.16 20.63 17.45
N LEU A 397 14.07 21.57 17.69
CA LEU A 397 14.80 22.30 16.64
C LEU A 397 16.27 21.91 16.70
N ARG A 398 16.71 21.07 15.76
CA ARG A 398 18.11 20.65 15.70
C ARG A 398 18.93 21.69 14.93
N ALA A 399 19.88 22.35 15.59
CA ALA A 399 20.76 23.31 14.94
C ALA A 399 21.64 22.62 13.88
N TYR A 400 21.72 23.21 12.68
CA TYR A 400 22.60 22.74 11.63
C TYR A 400 23.13 23.91 10.80
N MET A 401 24.46 24.08 10.77
CA MET A 401 25.22 25.11 10.05
C MET A 401 24.71 26.55 10.31
N HIS A 402 23.68 26.99 9.57
CA HIS A 402 23.11 28.35 9.62
C HIS A 402 21.59 28.37 9.83
N GLY A 403 20.98 27.23 10.16
CA GLY A 403 19.55 27.09 10.41
C GLY A 403 19.22 25.99 11.40
N PHE A 404 17.97 25.56 11.37
CA PHE A 404 17.44 24.52 12.23
C PHE A 404 16.65 23.51 11.40
N PHE A 405 16.76 22.24 11.74
CA PHE A 405 15.88 21.19 11.26
C PHE A 405 14.69 21.05 12.22
N ILE A 406 13.48 21.03 11.66
CA ILE A 406 12.25 20.69 12.37
C ILE A 406 11.56 19.54 11.64
N ASN A 407 10.79 18.72 12.34
CA ASN A 407 9.92 17.73 11.69
C ASN A 407 8.90 18.40 10.77
N THR A 408 8.71 17.88 9.56
CA THR A 408 7.78 18.41 8.54
C THR A 408 6.36 18.57 9.09
N GLU A 409 5.84 17.58 9.82
CA GLU A 409 4.51 17.66 10.43
C GLU A 409 4.36 18.79 11.46
N LEU A 410 5.42 19.06 12.22
CA LEU A 410 5.44 20.15 13.20
C LEU A 410 5.54 21.50 12.49
N TYR A 411 6.34 21.59 11.44
CA TYR A 411 6.41 22.78 10.60
C TYR A 411 5.04 23.13 10.03
N ASP A 412 4.32 22.16 9.46
CA ASP A 412 3.03 22.41 8.82
C ASP A 412 1.97 22.87 9.84
N LYS A 413 1.94 22.27 11.03
CA LYS A 413 1.07 22.71 12.14
C LYS A 413 1.39 24.15 12.57
N VAL A 414 2.66 24.46 12.75
CA VAL A 414 3.08 25.82 13.15
C VAL A 414 2.81 26.82 12.03
N ALA A 415 3.05 26.46 10.77
CA ALA A 415 2.81 27.32 9.62
C ALA A 415 1.31 27.65 9.46
N LEU A 416 0.43 26.68 9.73
CA LEU A 416 -1.03 26.90 9.74
C LEU A 416 -1.48 27.81 10.89
N ILE A 417 -0.86 27.69 12.07
CA ILE A 417 -1.16 28.53 13.23
C ILE A 417 -0.63 29.96 13.02
N ALA A 418 0.58 30.09 12.49
CA ALA A 418 1.24 31.37 12.27
C ALA A 418 0.59 32.17 11.13
N ASN A 419 0.05 31.48 10.11
CA ASN A 419 -0.62 32.12 8.98
C ASN A 419 -2.11 31.69 8.86
N PRO A 420 -3.03 32.22 9.69
CA PRO A 420 -4.46 31.94 9.61
C PRO A 420 -5.11 32.32 8.26
N ASN A 421 -4.45 33.18 7.48
CA ASN A 421 -4.92 33.67 6.19
C ASN A 421 -4.30 32.95 4.98
N ALA A 422 -3.41 31.96 5.18
CA ALA A 422 -2.69 31.29 4.10
C ALA A 422 -3.62 30.74 3.00
N TYR A 423 -4.76 30.16 3.40
CA TYR A 423 -5.77 29.65 2.45
C TYR A 423 -6.42 30.77 1.60
N ARG A 424 -6.61 31.96 2.17
CA ARG A 424 -7.15 33.13 1.44
C ARG A 424 -6.09 33.72 0.52
N ASP A 425 -4.85 33.81 0.97
CA ASP A 425 -3.74 34.36 0.20
C ASP A 425 -3.34 33.45 -0.97
N GLU A 426 -3.39 32.12 -0.80
CA GLU A 426 -3.21 31.17 -1.90
C GLU A 426 -4.33 31.27 -2.93
N ARG A 427 -5.58 31.39 -2.46
CA ARG A 427 -6.73 31.58 -3.35
C ARG A 427 -6.63 32.89 -4.12
N GLU A 428 -6.22 33.99 -3.48
CA GLU A 428 -5.98 35.27 -4.14
C GLU A 428 -4.80 35.23 -5.12
N ARG A 429 -3.72 34.50 -4.79
CA ARG A 429 -2.60 34.28 -5.71
C ARG A 429 -2.99 33.43 -6.92
N GLU A 430 -3.80 32.39 -6.74
CA GLU A 430 -4.33 31.61 -7.85
C GLU A 430 -5.31 32.41 -8.70
N ILE A 431 -6.16 33.24 -8.09
CA ILE A 431 -7.04 34.17 -8.79
C ILE A 431 -6.22 35.18 -9.58
N ARG A 432 -5.18 35.80 -8.99
CA ARG A 432 -4.27 36.69 -9.71
C ARG A 432 -3.55 35.99 -10.85
N ARG A 433 -3.03 34.78 -10.63
CA ARG A 433 -2.37 33.99 -11.68
C ARG A 433 -3.34 33.59 -12.80
N LYS A 434 -4.62 33.34 -12.49
CA LYS A 434 -5.67 33.12 -13.50
C LYS A 434 -6.01 34.40 -14.25
N ILE A 435 -6.16 35.53 -13.55
CA ILE A 435 -6.39 36.85 -14.15
C ILE A 435 -5.21 37.23 -15.04
N GLU A 436 -3.97 36.92 -14.65
CA GLU A 436 -2.76 37.21 -15.42
C GLU A 436 -2.67 36.32 -16.65
N LYS A 437 -2.99 35.02 -16.54
CA LYS A 437 -3.16 34.13 -17.72
C LYS A 437 -4.30 34.57 -18.64
N GLU A 438 -5.40 35.08 -18.08
CA GLU A 438 -6.50 35.65 -18.86
C GLU A 438 -6.08 36.96 -19.53
N ARG A 439 -5.26 37.80 -18.88
CA ARG A 439 -4.65 39.01 -19.46
C ARG A 439 -3.63 38.68 -20.55
N GLU A 440 -2.80 37.65 -20.35
CA GLU A 440 -1.89 37.10 -21.36
C GLU A 440 -2.64 36.55 -22.57
N SER A 441 -3.85 36.02 -22.39
CA SER A 441 -4.70 35.54 -23.49
C SER A 441 -5.44 36.65 -24.23
N ARG A 442 -5.66 37.81 -23.60
CA ARG A 442 -6.45 38.93 -24.16
C ARG A 442 -5.59 39.96 -24.91
N ILE A 443 -4.26 39.87 -24.82
CA ILE A 443 -3.32 40.67 -25.60
C ILE A 443 -2.39 39.71 -26.37
N ARG A 444 -2.95 39.01 -27.37
CA ARG A 444 -2.16 38.37 -28.44
C ARG A 444 -2.85 38.53 -29.80
N THR A 445 -2.81 39.76 -30.31
CA THR A 445 -2.83 40.03 -31.75
C THR A 445 -1.76 41.07 -32.07
N SER A 446 -0.50 40.71 -31.84
CA SER A 446 0.67 41.22 -32.58
C SER A 446 1.92 40.57 -31.97
N ASN A 447 2.73 39.97 -32.83
CA ASN A 447 4.03 39.39 -32.50
C ASN A 447 4.87 40.33 -31.62
N ALA A 448 5.05 39.97 -30.35
CA ALA A 448 6.15 40.48 -29.55
C ALA A 448 7.42 39.69 -29.92
N VAL A 449 7.90 39.93 -31.15
CA VAL A 449 9.30 39.72 -31.49
C VAL A 449 10.04 40.95 -30.97
N ASN A 450 11.14 40.70 -30.28
CA ASN A 450 11.98 41.69 -29.60
C ASN A 450 12.24 42.92 -30.50
N LYS A 451 11.57 44.04 -30.22
CA LYS A 451 11.96 45.33 -30.80
C LYS A 451 13.27 45.76 -30.11
N PRO A 452 14.42 45.85 -30.81
CA PRO A 452 15.57 46.55 -30.26
C PRO A 452 15.17 48.01 -30.01
N LYS A 453 15.73 48.61 -28.95
CA LYS A 453 15.36 49.95 -28.48
C LYS A 453 15.79 51.03 -29.48
N ILE A 454 14.90 51.42 -30.38
CA ILE A 454 15.07 52.59 -31.25
C ILE A 454 15.00 53.87 -30.39
N LYS A 455 16.06 54.67 -30.39
CA LYS A 455 16.14 55.90 -29.57
C LYS A 455 15.61 57.13 -30.30
N VAL A 456 15.86 57.27 -31.61
CA VAL A 456 15.56 58.48 -32.40
C VAL A 456 14.63 58.17 -33.59
N ASN A 457 13.86 59.15 -34.09
CA ASN A 457 13.01 59.08 -35.30
C ASN A 457 11.93 57.96 -35.36
N LYS A 458 11.20 57.74 -34.26
CA LYS A 458 10.09 56.75 -34.20
C LYS A 458 9.00 56.97 -35.24
N ASN A 459 8.75 58.22 -35.62
CA ASN A 459 7.71 58.60 -36.60
C ASN A 459 8.05 58.19 -38.04
N LEU A 460 9.34 58.01 -38.37
CA LEU A 460 9.73 57.50 -39.68
C LEU A 460 9.49 56.00 -39.78
N VAL A 461 9.78 55.26 -38.72
CA VAL A 461 9.59 53.80 -38.66
C VAL A 461 8.10 53.45 -38.82
N THR A 462 7.20 54.23 -38.21
CA THR A 462 5.75 54.06 -38.35
C THR A 462 5.26 54.39 -39.77
N LYS A 463 5.74 55.49 -40.37
CA LYS A 463 5.40 55.82 -41.77
C LYS A 463 5.96 54.81 -42.77
N LEU A 464 7.12 54.21 -42.48
CA LEU A 464 7.72 53.16 -43.32
C LEU A 464 6.95 51.84 -43.20
N SER A 465 6.50 51.47 -42.00
CA SER A 465 5.64 50.28 -41.79
C SER A 465 4.30 50.43 -42.53
N GLU A 466 3.71 51.62 -42.51
CA GLU A 466 2.43 51.87 -43.20
C GLU A 466 2.54 51.84 -44.73
N LYS A 467 3.63 52.39 -45.30
CA LYS A 467 3.78 52.48 -46.76
C LYS A 467 4.39 51.25 -47.41
N ARG A 468 5.27 50.51 -46.73
CA ARG A 468 6.06 49.40 -47.31
C ARG A 468 5.98 48.08 -46.54
N GLY A 469 5.30 48.05 -45.41
CA GLY A 469 5.05 46.84 -44.60
C GLY A 469 6.18 46.48 -43.63
N ASP A 470 5.82 45.81 -42.53
CA ASP A 470 6.69 45.54 -41.37
C ASP A 470 7.95 44.71 -41.70
N LYS A 471 7.90 43.84 -42.70
CA LYS A 471 9.05 43.00 -43.10
C LYS A 471 10.20 43.81 -43.70
N VAL A 472 9.89 44.91 -44.40
CA VAL A 472 10.91 45.81 -44.94
C VAL A 472 11.54 46.62 -43.80
N VAL A 473 10.73 46.98 -42.80
CA VAL A 473 11.17 47.71 -41.62
C VAL A 473 12.13 46.87 -40.77
N GLU A 474 11.85 45.58 -40.59
CA GLU A 474 12.76 44.68 -39.89
C GLU A 474 14.11 44.55 -40.59
N ASN A 475 14.12 44.46 -41.93
CA ASN A 475 15.37 44.42 -42.70
C ASN A 475 16.16 45.74 -42.63
N VAL A 476 15.48 46.89 -42.60
CA VAL A 476 16.14 48.21 -42.49
C VAL A 476 16.68 48.46 -41.08
N LEU A 477 15.97 47.98 -40.05
CA LEU A 477 16.43 48.08 -38.65
C LEU A 477 17.60 47.14 -38.33
N GLN A 478 17.80 46.08 -39.12
CA GLN A 478 18.91 45.14 -38.98
C GLN A 478 20.10 45.44 -39.92
N ASP A 479 19.93 46.31 -40.93
CA ASP A 479 21.01 46.69 -41.85
C ASP A 479 21.96 47.69 -41.17
N ASP A 480 23.23 47.31 -41.02
CA ASP A 480 24.27 48.09 -40.34
C ASP A 480 24.48 49.48 -40.98
N ARG A 481 24.13 49.66 -42.27
CA ARG A 481 24.23 50.98 -42.95
C ARG A 481 23.19 52.00 -42.48
N PHE A 482 22.04 51.55 -41.96
CA PHE A 482 20.94 52.42 -41.55
C PHE A 482 20.73 52.46 -40.04
N LYS A 483 21.49 51.65 -39.31
CA LYS A 483 21.42 51.55 -37.86
C LYS A 483 21.81 52.86 -37.15
N GLU A 484 22.81 53.57 -37.67
CA GLU A 484 23.25 54.88 -37.14
C GLU A 484 22.12 55.93 -37.19
N MET A 485 21.26 55.90 -38.22
CA MET A 485 20.12 56.83 -38.37
C MET A 485 19.05 56.69 -37.26
N PHE A 486 19.04 55.57 -36.54
CA PHE A 486 18.04 55.25 -35.51
C PHE A 486 18.61 55.24 -34.08
N GLU A 487 19.94 55.29 -33.93
CA GLU A 487 20.65 55.29 -32.65
C GLU A 487 21.26 56.66 -32.29
N ASP A 488 21.71 57.44 -33.29
CA ASP A 488 22.38 58.73 -33.08
C ASP A 488 21.41 59.93 -33.04
N GLU A 489 21.63 60.84 -32.09
CA GLU A 489 20.79 62.04 -31.88
C GLU A 489 20.99 63.12 -32.95
N ASP A 490 22.16 63.15 -33.61
CA ASP A 490 22.49 64.11 -34.68
C ASP A 490 21.62 63.92 -35.94
N PHE A 491 21.04 62.74 -36.13
CA PHE A 491 20.12 62.43 -37.25
C PHE A 491 18.65 62.65 -36.89
N GLN A 492 18.33 63.24 -35.73
CA GLN A 492 16.96 63.57 -35.34
C GLN A 492 16.35 64.59 -36.31
N ILE A 493 15.20 64.24 -36.91
CA ILE A 493 14.50 65.16 -37.80
C ILE A 493 13.77 66.20 -36.95
N ASN A 494 14.21 67.46 -37.05
CA ASN A 494 13.52 68.59 -36.46
C ASN A 494 12.44 69.08 -37.42
N GLU A 495 11.18 68.88 -37.07
CA GLU A 495 10.05 69.31 -37.89
C GLU A 495 9.88 70.85 -37.97
N ASP A 496 10.64 71.58 -37.15
CA ASP A 496 10.60 73.03 -37.08
C ASP A 496 11.62 73.77 -37.94
N ASP A 497 12.62 73.06 -38.48
CA ASP A 497 13.63 73.65 -39.33
C ASP A 497 13.05 74.14 -40.66
N TYR A 498 13.56 75.29 -41.11
CA TYR A 498 13.05 76.01 -42.29
C TYR A 498 13.18 75.16 -43.57
N ASP A 499 14.27 74.42 -43.71
CA ASP A 499 14.55 73.56 -44.87
C ASP A 499 13.59 72.36 -44.93
N TYR A 500 13.21 71.80 -43.77
CA TYR A 500 12.25 70.69 -43.69
C TYR A 500 10.82 71.13 -44.09
N LYS A 501 10.43 72.36 -43.71
CA LYS A 501 9.13 72.95 -44.07
C LYS A 501 9.03 73.30 -45.56
N GLN A 502 10.13 73.65 -46.23
CA GLN A 502 10.14 73.89 -47.68
C GLN A 502 10.03 72.60 -48.51
N LEU A 503 10.68 71.51 -48.08
CA LEU A 503 10.65 70.23 -48.79
C LEU A 503 9.32 69.48 -48.66
N ASN A 504 8.56 69.71 -47.57
CA ASN A 504 7.25 69.11 -47.33
C ASN A 504 6.13 70.17 -47.20
N PRO A 505 5.76 70.89 -48.28
CA PRO A 505 4.81 72.00 -48.24
C PRO A 505 3.34 71.59 -48.02
N VAL A 506 3.02 70.28 -47.99
CA VAL A 506 1.64 69.77 -47.90
C VAL A 506 1.48 68.88 -46.66
N LYS A 507 1.46 69.47 -45.46
CA LYS A 507 0.84 68.80 -44.30
C LYS A 507 -0.66 68.82 -44.52
N SER A 508 -1.25 67.66 -44.83
CA SER A 508 -2.71 67.53 -44.91
C SER A 508 -3.33 67.93 -43.58
N ALA A 509 -4.47 68.63 -43.59
CA ALA A 509 -5.21 69.11 -42.41
C ALA A 509 -5.74 67.98 -41.47
N ARG A 510 -5.19 66.77 -41.56
CA ARG A 510 -5.48 65.59 -40.75
C ARG A 510 -4.56 65.42 -39.54
N GLU A 511 -3.42 66.11 -39.46
CA GLU A 511 -2.41 65.88 -38.42
C GLU A 511 -2.19 67.06 -37.45
N THR A 512 -3.05 68.09 -37.45
CA THR A 512 -3.03 69.14 -36.41
C THR A 512 -4.10 68.88 -35.36
N ASP A 513 -3.72 68.93 -34.08
CA ASP A 513 -4.61 68.72 -32.92
C ASP A 513 -5.82 69.69 -32.88
N GLU A 514 -5.72 70.82 -33.57
CA GLU A 514 -6.79 71.80 -33.73
C GLU A 514 -7.89 71.37 -34.74
N GLY A 515 -7.64 70.35 -35.58
CA GLY A 515 -8.60 69.77 -36.52
C GLY A 515 -9.44 68.62 -35.95
N ALA A 516 -9.04 68.05 -34.81
CA ALA A 516 -9.77 66.98 -34.12
C ALA A 516 -10.91 67.53 -33.24
N SER A 517 -10.76 68.74 -32.69
CA SER A 517 -11.75 69.38 -31.80
C SER A 517 -12.98 69.96 -32.52
N LYS A 518 -12.95 70.14 -33.84
CA LYS A 518 -14.07 70.66 -34.66
C LYS A 518 -14.94 69.59 -35.33
N ARG A 519 -14.80 68.30 -34.96
CA ARG A 519 -15.61 67.19 -35.47
C ARG A 519 -16.63 66.62 -34.45
N ILE A 520 -17.27 67.50 -33.69
CA ILE A 520 -18.61 67.21 -33.16
C ILE A 520 -19.59 67.63 -34.24
N ARG A 521 -19.84 66.74 -35.22
CA ARG A 521 -20.76 66.99 -36.32
C ARG A 521 -21.84 65.92 -36.29
N ALA A 522 -23.06 66.39 -35.97
CA ALA A 522 -24.37 65.76 -36.03
C ALA A 522 -24.42 64.28 -36.44
N LEU A 523 -24.80 63.43 -35.49
CA LEU A 523 -25.28 62.08 -35.72
C LEU A 523 -26.51 62.14 -36.65
N THR A 524 -26.51 61.26 -37.65
CA THR A 524 -27.63 61.06 -38.57
C THR A 524 -28.75 60.31 -37.84
N ALA A 525 -30.03 60.60 -38.12
CA ALA A 525 -31.18 60.00 -37.42
C ALA A 525 -31.26 58.45 -37.46
N ALA A 526 -30.46 57.80 -38.33
CA ALA A 526 -30.30 56.35 -38.35
C ALA A 526 -29.31 55.83 -37.28
N GLU A 527 -28.35 56.65 -36.85
CA GLU A 527 -27.31 56.31 -35.86
C GLU A 527 -27.81 56.55 -34.43
N GLU A 528 -28.65 57.57 -34.22
CA GLU A 528 -29.37 57.81 -32.95
C GLU A 528 -30.42 56.72 -32.69
N SER A 529 -31.09 56.22 -33.74
CA SER A 529 -32.01 55.07 -33.63
C SER A 529 -31.29 53.76 -33.31
N ASP A 530 -30.06 53.56 -33.78
CA ASP A 530 -29.29 52.35 -33.50
C ASP A 530 -28.65 52.40 -32.10
N GLU A 531 -28.25 53.57 -31.60
CA GLU A 531 -27.79 53.74 -30.22
C GLU A 531 -28.93 53.61 -29.19
N GLU A 532 -30.15 54.13 -29.44
CA GLU A 532 -31.31 53.87 -28.59
C GLU A 532 -31.74 52.40 -28.63
N ARG A 533 -31.66 51.74 -29.79
CA ARG A 533 -31.96 50.31 -29.94
C ARG A 533 -30.94 49.43 -29.22
N ILE A 534 -29.69 49.86 -29.08
CA ILE A 534 -28.65 49.16 -28.31
C ILE A 534 -28.84 49.39 -26.79
N GLN A 535 -29.20 50.61 -26.35
CA GLN A 535 -29.49 50.89 -24.93
C GLN A 535 -30.78 50.19 -24.42
N LEU A 536 -31.80 50.02 -25.27
CA LEU A 536 -32.98 49.19 -24.96
C LEU A 536 -32.66 47.67 -24.92
N LYS A 537 -31.66 47.22 -25.69
CA LYS A 537 -31.16 45.83 -25.69
C LYS A 537 -30.30 45.51 -24.46
N GLU A 538 -29.61 46.50 -23.89
CA GLU A 538 -28.87 46.35 -22.62
C GLU A 538 -29.80 46.29 -21.39
N LYS A 539 -30.97 46.94 -21.41
CA LYS A 539 -31.94 46.81 -20.30
C LYS A 539 -32.80 45.54 -20.34
N ASN A 540 -33.11 44.99 -21.51
CA ASN A 540 -33.96 43.78 -21.64
C ASN A 540 -33.19 42.44 -21.78
N SER A 541 -31.86 42.45 -21.84
CA SER A 541 -31.06 41.20 -21.77
C SER A 541 -30.79 40.70 -20.35
N SER A 542 -31.50 41.26 -19.35
CA SER A 542 -31.71 40.66 -18.03
C SER A 542 -32.95 39.74 -17.94
N LYS A 543 -33.60 39.38 -19.08
CA LYS A 543 -34.46 38.18 -19.18
C LYS A 543 -34.77 37.78 -20.65
N LYS A 544 -34.02 36.76 -21.11
CA LYS A 544 -34.50 35.54 -21.79
C LYS A 544 -35.08 35.65 -23.22
N HIS A 545 -34.41 35.04 -24.19
CA HIS A 545 -35.10 34.12 -25.12
C HIS A 545 -34.16 33.07 -25.74
N GLY A 546 -34.59 31.81 -25.65
CA GLY A 546 -34.20 30.79 -26.60
C GLY A 546 -35.05 30.89 -27.86
N ILE A 547 -34.36 30.67 -28.98
CA ILE A 547 -34.74 29.97 -30.22
C ILE A 547 -35.95 30.50 -31.01
N TYR A 548 -35.64 30.99 -32.21
CA TYR A 548 -36.54 31.02 -33.36
C TYR A 548 -36.72 29.58 -33.91
N SER A 549 -37.98 29.21 -34.12
CA SER A 549 -38.40 28.12 -34.99
C SER A 549 -38.84 28.72 -36.31
N GLU A 550 -38.42 28.05 -37.37
CA GLU A 550 -38.91 28.14 -38.75
C GLU A 550 -40.38 27.67 -38.83
N SER A 551 -41.18 28.42 -39.61
CA SER A 551 -42.27 28.05 -40.56
C SER A 551 -43.33 27.00 -40.13
N GLU A 552 -44.63 27.02 -40.49
CA GLU A 552 -45.48 27.55 -41.58
C GLU A 552 -46.94 27.59 -41.03
N SER A 553 -47.76 28.62 -41.31
CA SER A 553 -48.75 28.80 -42.39
C SER A 553 -50.22 28.55 -42.01
N GLU A 554 -51.06 29.44 -42.56
CA GLU A 554 -52.49 29.33 -42.92
C GLU A 554 -53.60 29.88 -42.00
N SER A 555 -54.19 30.98 -42.51
CA SER A 555 -55.63 31.29 -42.66
C SER A 555 -56.47 31.60 -41.40
N GLU A 556 -57.40 32.56 -41.34
CA GLU A 556 -57.90 33.57 -42.29
C GLU A 556 -58.75 34.62 -41.51
N SER A 557 -58.88 35.82 -42.09
CA SER A 557 -59.97 36.82 -41.99
C SER A 557 -60.21 37.68 -40.71
N GLU A 558 -59.80 38.94 -40.84
CA GLU A 558 -60.50 40.24 -40.64
C GLU A 558 -61.44 40.50 -39.45
N SER A 559 -61.07 41.43 -38.57
CA SER A 559 -61.52 42.85 -38.60
C SER A 559 -61.14 43.58 -37.30
N GLU A 560 -60.74 44.85 -37.45
CA GLU A 560 -60.32 45.75 -36.37
C GLU A 560 -61.46 46.11 -35.41
N SER A 561 -61.13 46.21 -34.11
CA SER A 561 -61.59 47.33 -33.28
C SER A 561 -60.83 47.39 -31.95
N ASP A 562 -60.20 48.53 -31.70
CA ASP A 562 -59.66 48.94 -30.41
C ASP A 562 -60.68 48.82 -29.28
N LYS A 563 -60.23 48.23 -28.15
CA LYS A 563 -60.64 48.59 -26.78
C LYS A 563 -59.81 47.81 -25.76
N GLU A 564 -58.91 48.53 -25.10
CA GLU A 564 -58.26 48.08 -23.86
C GLU A 564 -59.33 47.74 -22.81
N ALA A 565 -59.46 46.46 -22.48
CA ALA A 565 -60.20 46.01 -21.31
C ALA A 565 -59.22 45.34 -20.35
N GLU A 566 -58.94 45.99 -19.22
CA GLU A 566 -58.13 45.43 -18.15
C GLU A 566 -58.74 44.11 -17.65
N LEU A 567 -58.12 42.99 -17.98
CA LEU A 567 -58.51 41.68 -17.47
C LEU A 567 -58.31 41.61 -15.94
N SER A 568 -59.40 41.30 -15.24
CA SER A 568 -59.45 41.13 -13.78
C SER A 568 -58.43 40.10 -13.27
N GLU A 569 -57.91 40.29 -12.05
CA GLU A 569 -56.97 39.37 -11.39
C GLU A 569 -57.47 37.91 -11.30
N LYS A 570 -58.80 37.69 -11.33
CA LYS A 570 -59.40 36.35 -11.35
C LYS A 570 -59.16 35.62 -12.68
N ASP A 571 -59.13 36.34 -13.80
CA ASP A 571 -58.88 35.77 -15.12
C ASP A 571 -57.39 35.47 -15.32
N LYS A 572 -56.51 36.32 -14.77
CA LYS A 572 -55.06 36.06 -14.70
C LYS A 572 -54.74 34.78 -13.89
N LYS A 573 -55.46 34.53 -12.78
CA LYS A 573 -55.32 33.29 -12.00
C LYS A 573 -55.88 32.05 -12.71
N ARG A 574 -56.98 32.16 -13.45
CA ARG A 574 -57.51 31.05 -14.27
C ARG A 574 -56.57 30.69 -15.42
N LEU A 575 -55.99 31.69 -16.09
CA LEU A 575 -54.96 31.51 -17.12
C LEU A 575 -53.68 30.88 -16.56
N ALA A 576 -53.24 31.29 -15.36
CA ALA A 576 -52.09 30.69 -14.69
C ALA A 576 -52.35 29.21 -14.34
N LYS A 577 -53.54 28.88 -13.82
CA LYS A 577 -53.92 27.50 -13.48
C LYS A 577 -54.08 26.60 -14.71
N GLN A 578 -54.57 27.14 -15.82
CA GLN A 578 -54.60 26.42 -17.11
C GLN A 578 -53.20 26.20 -17.67
N ARG A 579 -52.30 27.20 -17.60
CA ARG A 579 -50.90 27.06 -18.02
C ARG A 579 -50.15 26.00 -17.20
N GLU A 580 -50.35 25.98 -15.88
CA GLU A 580 -49.73 25.01 -14.98
C GLU A 580 -50.25 23.57 -15.23
N ALA A 581 -51.54 23.42 -15.54
CA ALA A 581 -52.12 22.13 -15.91
C ALA A 581 -51.57 21.61 -17.26
N VAL A 582 -51.38 22.50 -18.24
CA VAL A 582 -50.78 22.16 -19.54
C VAL A 582 -49.30 21.80 -19.40
N GLU A 583 -48.54 22.52 -18.56
CA GLU A 583 -47.15 22.16 -18.25
C GLU A 583 -47.03 20.84 -17.51
N ARG A 584 -47.95 20.53 -16.60
CA ARG A 584 -47.98 19.23 -15.91
C ARG A 584 -48.24 18.09 -16.89
N ARG A 585 -49.22 18.23 -17.78
CA ARG A 585 -49.52 17.25 -18.84
C ARG A 585 -48.35 17.06 -19.81
N ARG A 586 -47.61 18.13 -20.11
CA ARG A 586 -46.40 18.08 -20.94
C ARG A 586 -45.25 17.35 -20.24
N LYS A 587 -45.06 17.57 -18.94
CA LYS A 587 -44.06 16.86 -18.13
C LYS A 587 -44.38 15.38 -18.01
N GLU A 588 -45.63 15.02 -17.74
CA GLU A 588 -46.10 13.62 -17.68
C GLU A 588 -45.89 12.90 -19.02
N ARG A 589 -46.11 13.58 -20.15
CA ARG A 589 -45.85 13.03 -21.50
C ARG A 589 -44.36 12.83 -21.79
N ILE A 590 -43.51 13.77 -21.38
CA ILE A 590 -42.05 13.66 -21.51
C ILE A 590 -41.51 12.53 -20.61
N GLU A 591 -42.10 12.35 -19.43
CA GLU A 591 -41.71 11.31 -18.48
C GLU A 591 -42.16 9.92 -18.94
N SER A 592 -43.36 9.81 -19.54
CA SER A 592 -43.82 8.56 -20.16
C SER A 592 -43.03 8.20 -21.43
N GLU A 593 -42.63 9.19 -22.25
CA GLU A 593 -41.71 8.98 -23.39
C GLU A 593 -40.32 8.52 -22.92
N LYS A 594 -39.79 9.09 -21.83
CA LYS A 594 -38.54 8.62 -21.19
C LYS A 594 -38.68 7.22 -20.60
N TYR A 595 -39.84 6.87 -20.05
CA TYR A 595 -40.12 5.54 -19.52
C TYR A 595 -40.23 4.48 -20.64
N MET A 596 -40.91 4.82 -21.75
CA MET A 596 -41.01 3.98 -22.94
C MET A 596 -39.65 3.77 -23.63
N ASN A 597 -38.78 4.80 -23.63
CA ASN A 597 -37.41 4.66 -24.12
C ASN A 597 -36.52 3.81 -23.21
N LYS A 598 -36.78 3.77 -21.89
CA LYS A 598 -36.10 2.85 -20.97
C LYS A 598 -36.58 1.40 -21.10
N LEU A 599 -37.85 1.17 -21.43
CA LEU A 599 -38.38 -0.18 -21.67
C LEU A 599 -37.92 -0.77 -23.02
N LYS A 600 -37.53 0.05 -24.00
CA LYS A 600 -37.00 -0.39 -25.30
C LYS A 600 -35.55 -0.90 -25.25
N ALA A 601 -34.85 -0.78 -24.13
CA ALA A 601 -33.43 -1.15 -23.99
C ALA A 601 -33.20 -2.57 -23.40
N SER A 602 -34.06 -3.53 -23.73
CA SER A 602 -33.80 -4.96 -23.44
C SER A 602 -34.27 -5.85 -24.59
N ARG A 603 -33.50 -5.82 -25.68
CA ARG A 603 -33.37 -6.88 -26.70
C ARG A 603 -32.01 -6.66 -27.37
N GLY A 604 -31.15 -7.69 -27.37
CA GLY A 604 -29.78 -7.67 -27.91
C GLY A 604 -29.68 -7.17 -29.34
N ASP A 605 -28.54 -6.73 -29.85
CA ASP A 605 -27.27 -7.46 -29.91
C ASP A 605 -26.09 -6.48 -30.17
N SER A 606 -24.88 -7.00 -29.99
CA SER A 606 -23.54 -6.56 -30.44
C SER A 606 -23.43 -5.41 -31.48
N ASN A 607 -22.73 -4.33 -31.11
CA ASN A 607 -21.49 -3.87 -31.76
C ASN A 607 -21.01 -2.51 -31.23
N ASP A 608 -19.69 -2.42 -31.06
CA ASP A 608 -18.91 -1.22 -30.73
C ASP A 608 -19.24 -0.02 -31.62
N LYS A 609 -19.50 1.14 -30.99
CA LYS A 609 -18.80 2.42 -31.24
C LYS A 609 -19.38 3.56 -30.36
N GLN A 610 -18.46 4.33 -29.78
CA GLN A 610 -18.61 5.67 -29.19
C GLN A 610 -19.13 5.77 -27.74
N LEU A 611 -18.23 5.43 -26.81
CA LEU A 611 -18.18 6.07 -25.49
C LEU A 611 -17.87 7.56 -25.69
N GLN A 612 -18.89 8.43 -25.58
CA GLN A 612 -18.64 9.85 -25.37
C GLN A 612 -18.06 10.04 -23.96
N GLU A 613 -16.78 10.39 -23.88
CA GLU A 613 -16.14 10.81 -22.65
C GLU A 613 -16.80 12.10 -22.13
N GLU A 614 -17.62 11.97 -21.10
CA GLU A 614 -18.10 13.12 -20.36
C GLU A 614 -16.91 13.77 -19.66
N THR A 615 -16.52 14.95 -20.14
CA THR A 615 -15.41 15.73 -19.59
C THR A 615 -15.57 15.94 -18.07
N PHE A 616 -14.47 15.79 -17.34
CA PHE A 616 -14.38 15.93 -15.88
C PHE A 616 -15.05 17.22 -15.35
N GLY A 617 -15.00 18.30 -16.13
CA GLY A 617 -15.66 19.57 -15.80
C GLY A 617 -17.19 19.50 -15.72
N LYS A 618 -17.84 18.60 -16.48
CA LYS A 618 -19.29 18.35 -16.41
C LYS A 618 -19.66 17.61 -15.12
N LYS A 619 -18.91 16.55 -14.77
CA LYS A 619 -19.07 15.81 -13.50
C LYS A 619 -18.89 16.69 -12.26
N VAL A 620 -17.88 17.56 -12.28
CA VAL A 620 -17.65 18.52 -11.17
C VAL A 620 -18.76 19.57 -11.07
N ARG A 621 -19.37 19.98 -12.19
CA ARG A 621 -20.51 20.91 -12.18
C ARG A 621 -21.79 20.26 -11.67
N GLU A 622 -22.02 18.98 -11.93
CA GLU A 622 -23.13 18.23 -11.35
C GLU A 622 -22.96 18.04 -9.84
N LEU A 623 -21.77 17.63 -9.39
CA LEU A 623 -21.47 17.52 -7.96
C LEU A 623 -21.64 18.86 -7.23
N LYS A 624 -21.23 19.98 -7.84
CA LYS A 624 -21.43 21.32 -7.28
C LYS A 624 -22.90 21.73 -7.24
N LYS A 625 -23.72 21.30 -8.20
CA LYS A 625 -25.17 21.53 -8.18
C LYS A 625 -25.85 20.70 -7.08
N GLU A 626 -25.43 19.46 -6.88
CA GLU A 626 -25.91 18.62 -5.76
C GLU A 626 -25.49 19.18 -4.39
N GLU A 627 -24.28 19.72 -4.26
CA GLU A 627 -23.85 20.42 -3.04
C GLU A 627 -24.64 21.70 -2.78
N PHE A 628 -24.96 22.46 -3.84
CA PHE A 628 -25.78 23.67 -3.71
C PHE A 628 -27.22 23.35 -3.30
N ALA A 629 -27.79 22.26 -3.84
CA ALA A 629 -29.12 21.79 -3.44
C ALA A 629 -29.14 21.32 -1.98
N LYS A 630 -28.10 20.61 -1.52
CA LYS A 630 -27.95 20.17 -0.12
C LYS A 630 -27.77 21.32 0.88
N LYS A 631 -27.34 22.51 0.44
CA LYS A 631 -27.22 23.70 1.30
C LYS A 631 -28.52 24.49 1.45
N GLN A 632 -29.51 24.29 0.57
CA GLN A 632 -30.78 25.02 0.63
C GLN A 632 -31.83 24.35 1.53
N ASP A 633 -31.82 23.02 1.67
CA ASP A 633 -32.71 22.32 2.60
C ASP A 633 -32.13 22.27 4.02
N GLY A 634 -32.35 23.36 4.75
CA GLY A 634 -32.03 23.46 6.17
C GLY A 634 -32.96 22.60 7.03
N GLY A 635 -32.48 21.43 7.48
CA GLY A 635 -33.06 20.75 8.65
C GLY A 635 -32.85 19.24 8.78
N SER A 636 -32.56 18.52 7.70
CA SER A 636 -32.38 17.06 7.79
C SER A 636 -31.44 16.53 6.72
N THR A 637 -30.36 15.86 7.14
CA THR A 637 -29.41 15.24 6.23
C THR A 637 -29.75 13.75 6.09
N VAL A 638 -30.13 13.32 4.89
CA VAL A 638 -30.36 11.91 4.54
C VAL A 638 -29.16 11.40 3.72
N HIS A 639 -28.48 10.38 4.20
CA HIS A 639 -27.46 9.65 3.44
C HIS A 639 -27.99 8.30 3.00
N ARG A 640 -28.00 8.04 1.69
CA ARG A 640 -28.36 6.74 1.11
C ARG A 640 -27.13 6.08 0.50
N ASN A 641 -26.83 4.85 0.92
CA ASN A 641 -25.73 4.08 0.36
C ASN A 641 -26.20 3.23 -0.84
N HIS A 642 -25.27 2.86 -1.72
CA HIS A 642 -25.52 2.17 -3.00
C HIS A 642 -26.18 0.78 -2.88
N ARG A 643 -26.48 0.30 -1.66
CA ARG A 643 -27.19 -0.96 -1.37
C ARG A 643 -28.58 -0.78 -0.75
N GLY A 644 -29.12 0.44 -0.75
CA GLY A 644 -30.53 0.70 -0.40
C GLY A 644 -30.82 1.06 1.06
N GLU A 645 -29.80 1.24 1.89
CA GLU A 645 -29.94 1.67 3.29
C GLU A 645 -29.84 3.21 3.40
N ALA A 646 -30.67 3.82 4.25
CA ALA A 646 -30.78 5.27 4.42
C ALA A 646 -30.63 5.69 5.90
N GLU A 647 -29.64 6.54 6.19
CA GLU A 647 -29.43 7.14 7.52
C GLU A 647 -29.87 8.61 7.53
N LEU A 648 -30.48 9.05 8.63
CA LEU A 648 -31.10 10.38 8.74
C LEU A 648 -30.65 11.06 10.04
N THR A 649 -30.09 12.26 9.94
CA THR A 649 -29.59 13.03 11.11
C THR A 649 -30.26 14.41 11.20
N PHE A 650 -30.64 14.78 12.43
CA PHE A 650 -31.41 16.00 12.75
C PHE A 650 -30.63 16.88 13.74
N ILE A 651 -30.54 18.18 13.48
CA ILE A 651 -29.90 19.15 14.39
C ILE A 651 -30.97 20.13 14.87
N PRO A 652 -31.39 20.11 16.15
CA PRO A 652 -32.42 21.01 16.64
C PRO A 652 -31.88 22.45 16.78
N LYS A 653 -32.60 23.43 16.20
CA LYS A 653 -32.31 24.87 16.35
C LYS A 653 -33.21 25.50 17.41
N LYS A 654 -32.64 26.34 18.28
CA LYS A 654 -33.37 27.14 19.28
C LYS A 654 -34.05 28.34 18.60
N LYS A 655 -35.30 28.61 18.94
CA LYS A 655 -36.17 29.62 18.31
C LYS A 655 -35.81 31.03 18.81
N GLU A 656 -35.46 31.96 17.93
CA GLU A 656 -35.23 33.37 18.27
C GLU A 656 -36.56 34.13 18.39
N SER A 657 -36.65 35.03 19.39
CA SER A 657 -37.84 35.83 19.70
C SER A 657 -37.91 37.09 18.82
N THR A 658 -39.05 37.29 18.15
CA THR A 658 -39.35 38.50 17.37
C THR A 658 -39.52 39.74 18.27
N PRO A 659 -38.97 40.92 17.93
CA PRO A 659 -39.23 42.15 18.67
C PRO A 659 -40.64 42.67 18.37
N LYS A 660 -41.36 43.11 19.42
CA LYS A 660 -42.68 43.75 19.31
C LYS A 660 -42.52 45.20 18.85
N ASN A 661 -43.27 45.59 17.82
CA ASN A 661 -43.41 46.98 17.37
C ASN A 661 -44.09 47.83 18.46
N ILE A 662 -43.46 48.94 18.83
CA ILE A 662 -44.03 49.99 19.68
C ILE A 662 -44.73 51.01 18.77
N ARG A 663 -46.02 51.23 18.99
CA ARG A 663 -46.74 52.43 18.55
C ARG A 663 -47.48 53.00 19.77
N THR A 664 -47.30 54.30 19.95
CA THR A 664 -47.75 55.18 21.03
C THR A 664 -49.21 55.58 20.89
N ASN A 665 -50.03 55.47 21.93
CA ASN A 665 -50.62 56.62 22.66
C ASN A 665 -51.78 56.22 23.60
N THR A 666 -51.86 57.02 24.68
CA THR A 666 -53.04 57.46 25.46
C THR A 666 -53.72 56.51 26.49
N GLU A 667 -53.70 57.03 27.72
CA GLU A 667 -54.76 57.02 28.76
C GLU A 667 -54.83 55.91 29.81
N GLN A 668 -54.52 56.35 31.04
CA GLN A 668 -55.19 56.12 32.33
C GLN A 668 -55.25 54.71 32.94
N GLU A 669 -54.65 54.61 34.12
CA GLU A 669 -54.77 53.53 35.09
C GLU A 669 -56.19 53.50 35.69
N GLU A 670 -56.80 52.32 35.82
CA GLU A 670 -57.60 51.88 36.97
C GLU A 670 -58.15 50.44 36.79
N GLY A 671 -58.16 49.66 37.87
CA GLY A 671 -59.30 48.79 38.19
C GLY A 671 -59.34 47.31 37.73
N GLU A 672 -58.98 46.42 38.67
CA GLU A 672 -59.75 45.24 39.12
C GLU A 672 -60.20 44.05 38.21
N VAL A 673 -59.74 42.86 38.64
CA VAL A 673 -60.46 41.57 38.91
C VAL A 673 -61.30 40.91 37.78
N LYS A 674 -60.93 39.68 37.37
CA LYS A 674 -61.71 38.43 37.61
C LYS A 674 -61.10 37.16 36.98
N ARG A 675 -61.30 36.06 37.71
CA ARG A 675 -60.99 34.65 37.46
C ARG A 675 -62.00 34.04 36.46
N ASP A 676 -61.63 32.99 35.72
CA ASP A 676 -62.11 31.61 35.96
C ASP A 676 -61.94 30.65 34.76
N ASN A 677 -61.49 29.44 35.11
CA ASN A 677 -61.94 28.11 34.70
C ASN A 677 -61.93 27.64 33.22
N GLY A 678 -61.20 26.54 33.03
CA GLY A 678 -61.32 25.63 31.88
C GLY A 678 -60.54 24.32 32.08
N ARG A 679 -60.86 23.56 33.11
CA ARG A 679 -60.34 22.20 33.38
C ARG A 679 -60.61 21.25 32.20
N SER A 680 -59.71 20.31 31.95
CA SER A 680 -59.91 18.86 32.21
C SER A 680 -59.11 17.95 31.25
N ARG A 681 -58.22 17.14 31.84
CA ARG A 681 -57.77 15.88 31.22
C ARG A 681 -58.90 14.85 31.33
N PRO A 682 -58.90 13.83 30.45
CA PRO A 682 -58.77 12.44 30.93
C PRO A 682 -57.66 11.70 30.16
N ARG A 683 -56.77 10.90 30.78
CA ARG A 683 -56.92 9.50 31.30
C ARG A 683 -57.33 8.55 30.15
N PHE A 684 -56.73 7.38 29.91
CA PHE A 684 -55.98 6.48 30.79
C PHE A 684 -55.37 5.32 29.98
N LYS A 685 -54.38 4.65 30.60
CA LYS A 685 -54.08 3.20 30.58
C LYS A 685 -53.55 2.51 29.30
N GLY A 686 -52.40 1.86 29.47
CA GLY A 686 -52.37 0.40 29.30
C GLY A 686 -51.06 -0.22 28.79
N ARG A 687 -50.10 -0.46 29.68
CA ARG A 687 -49.22 -1.66 29.85
C ARG A 687 -47.94 -1.22 30.59
N ARG A 688 -47.78 -1.51 31.89
CA ARG A 688 -47.26 -2.78 32.48
C ARG A 688 -46.06 -3.31 31.69
N SER A 689 -44.90 -3.62 32.26
CA SER A 689 -44.44 -3.61 33.64
C SER A 689 -42.93 -3.89 33.62
N ALA A 690 -42.22 -3.27 34.57
CA ALA A 690 -41.22 -3.87 35.47
C ALA A 690 -40.10 -4.74 34.86
N SER A 691 -38.83 -4.58 35.23
CA SER A 691 -38.31 -4.44 36.60
C SER A 691 -36.88 -3.89 36.52
N LYS A 692 -36.50 -2.90 37.33
CA LYS A 692 -35.57 -3.02 38.49
C LYS A 692 -34.25 -3.72 38.11
N ASN A 693 -33.05 -3.22 38.41
CA ASN A 693 -32.65 -2.49 39.60
C ASN A 693 -31.17 -2.08 39.47
N THR A 694 -30.82 -0.95 40.10
CA THR A 694 -29.60 -0.70 40.91
C THR A 694 -28.20 -0.82 40.31
N PHE A 695 -27.55 0.35 40.25
CA PHE A 695 -26.27 0.71 40.91
C PHE A 695 -25.12 -0.32 40.93
N ARG A 696 -23.97 0.09 40.41
CA ARG A 696 -22.76 0.38 41.22
C ARG A 696 -21.71 1.08 40.37
N GLY A 697 -21.11 2.11 40.94
CA GLY A 697 -20.02 2.86 40.35
C GLY A 697 -18.70 2.08 40.37
N MET A 698 -17.88 2.43 39.39
CA MET A 698 -16.44 2.64 39.52
C MET A 698 -16.10 3.87 38.68
#